data_AF-A0A0B7GZF5-F1
#
_entry.id   AF-A0A0B7GZF5-F1
#
_cell.length_a   1.000
_cell.length_b   1.000
_cell.length_c   1.000
_cell.angle_alpha   90.00
_cell.angle_beta   90.00
_cell.angle_gamma   90.00
#
_symmetry.space_group_name_H-M   'P 1'
#
loop_
_entity.id
_entity.type
_entity.pdbx_description
1 polymer ?
#
loop_
_entity_poly.entity_id
_entity_poly.type
_entity_poly.pdbx_seq_one_letter_code
_entity_poly.pdbx_strand_id
1 'polypeptide(L)'
;MYQSFVFLETRVLMPSDKKAFCDCKTGNSPETCSVCRKEISSALPIPKDSALCHAYQLAKMLHCTLLFEVPYERLIGTPETPKKYSLFGASLKIAENGYVNIEFHRHKKRIAITEIRFEEDAGKLIHGAEKTFMDYTCAGMPSIRIRTGENIELGEEAEVFLTDLKQKLEYIGIGSEGSVNRIRCNAYAAVTEYRNKPKHYVKLRNLNSFNFVRNAINEDLRRQEALLKNGKEVSSESRLWNERLGYTESYKTREFIDSVQAVVLKNIPPYLTSDKCKQKLLTMQIEDPNERELRFVRQYRLPLKTAKTLCTDKNWADFFEETVNRMIKPYVAAQWFLTEIPGSLKKMSLSLEKSSLTAEKFAQVLHLFEKKHINRNIAKKLLQELLISDAEPEIVLTQKQWQQVTDVKILKELIRTAIIANPSEAERLKEGDMRPLEFLTGILMKETRGLADPQTIKQLIKEELNINIVYVLSMGGTISALIKKGEIEAGHAEILSTLVKNQQNEKYIRFETVSSEALLSEEIEPADWAKLITAICEKIASGTANGIVLAHGTDTLVYTAPLIYWLFADSPVPIVLTASNTPPNHHAENIAENEAGKNLNAAINLAHEKTEGVYVVFNGEILSPLNLKFLKSSGNSFVNRNMNTPIFTGEGLLTDYSEMESAVFESLLSAAAENMLLIKMYPGIRKDFLLKCLNEGISHFFLELYGRGTANMRNSLYSLNEFFRRGGKQQCRFYCTSQQEEPVDFSRYVSSHSVWKEGAVPMGNLTTETAIALYYAASIVCDTEAELDEIMETYSKIDTN
;
A
#
# COMPACT_ATOMS: atom_id res chain seq x y z
N MET A 1 26.88 -24.26 15.27
CA MET A 1 25.71 -23.55 14.69
C MET A 1 24.63 -24.60 14.46
N TYR A 2 23.38 -24.33 14.83
CA TYR A 2 22.26 -25.26 14.62
C TYR A 2 21.46 -24.84 13.38
N GLN A 3 20.84 -25.80 12.71
CA GLN A 3 19.93 -25.60 11.58
C GLN A 3 18.59 -26.27 11.89
N SER A 4 17.50 -25.57 11.58
CA SER A 4 16.13 -26.08 11.69
C SER A 4 15.66 -26.70 10.39
N PHE A 5 14.86 -27.76 10.51
CA PHE A 5 14.22 -28.46 9.41
C PHE A 5 12.76 -28.69 9.79
N VAL A 6 11.86 -28.08 9.05
CA VAL A 6 10.41 -28.21 9.27
C VAL A 6 9.73 -28.59 7.97
N PHE A 7 8.82 -29.56 8.05
CA PHE A 7 7.85 -29.81 7.00
C PHE A 7 6.44 -29.90 7.58
N LEU A 8 5.45 -29.61 6.75
CA LEU A 8 4.04 -29.63 7.11
C LEU A 8 3.33 -30.79 6.42
N GLU A 9 2.42 -31.43 7.15
CA GLU A 9 1.40 -32.31 6.61
C GLU A 9 0.03 -31.66 6.78
N THR A 10 -0.42 -31.02 5.71
CA THR A 10 -1.68 -30.29 5.66
C THR A 10 -2.76 -31.18 5.06
N ARG A 11 -3.95 -31.21 5.68
CA ARG A 11 -5.15 -31.85 5.15
C ARG A 11 -6.21 -30.80 4.91
N VAL A 12 -6.74 -30.78 3.70
CA VAL A 12 -7.86 -29.95 3.28
C VAL A 12 -9.08 -30.87 3.18
N LEU A 13 -10.14 -30.54 3.90
CA LEU A 13 -11.42 -31.25 3.82
C LEU A 13 -12.29 -30.61 2.74
N MET A 14 -12.83 -31.42 1.83
CA MET A 14 -13.77 -30.98 0.81
C MET A 14 -15.19 -31.42 1.19
N PRO A 15 -16.09 -30.47 1.53
CA PRO A 15 -17.46 -30.80 1.92
C PRO A 15 -18.17 -31.59 0.83
N SER A 16 -18.81 -32.67 1.24
CA SER A 16 -19.58 -33.55 0.37
C SER A 16 -20.52 -34.39 1.22
N ASP A 17 -21.77 -34.52 0.80
CA ASP A 17 -22.71 -35.45 1.44
C ASP A 17 -22.42 -36.91 1.11
N LYS A 18 -21.58 -37.16 0.10
CA LYS A 18 -21.17 -38.48 -0.37
C LYS A 18 -19.70 -38.75 -0.04
N LYS A 19 -19.38 -40.01 0.19
CA LYS A 19 -18.02 -40.48 0.47
C LYS A 19 -17.07 -40.26 -0.72
N ALA A 20 -15.76 -40.32 -0.47
CA ALA A 20 -14.76 -39.98 -1.49
C ALA A 20 -14.65 -41.03 -2.61
N PHE A 21 -14.85 -42.31 -2.29
CA PHE A 21 -14.72 -43.42 -3.25
C PHE A 21 -16.02 -44.16 -3.56
N CYS A 22 -17.17 -43.69 -3.05
CA CYS A 22 -18.49 -44.26 -3.34
C CYS A 22 -19.63 -43.25 -3.09
N ASP A 23 -20.84 -43.58 -3.54
CA ASP A 23 -22.02 -42.71 -3.41
C ASP A 23 -22.73 -42.78 -2.04
N CYS A 24 -22.20 -43.55 -1.08
CA CYS A 24 -22.78 -43.63 0.26
C CYS A 24 -22.69 -42.29 0.99
N LYS A 25 -23.62 -42.06 1.93
CA LYS A 25 -23.65 -40.84 2.75
C LYS A 25 -22.43 -40.76 3.68
N THR A 26 -21.86 -39.57 3.85
CA THR A 26 -20.77 -39.31 4.80
C THR A 26 -21.24 -39.43 6.26
N GLY A 27 -20.29 -39.61 7.16
CA GLY A 27 -20.55 -39.73 8.59
C GLY A 27 -21.12 -41.08 9.02
N ASN A 28 -22.09 -41.06 9.94
CA ASN A 28 -22.65 -42.27 10.55
C ASN A 28 -23.71 -42.92 9.63
N SER A 29 -23.28 -43.53 8.53
CA SER A 29 -24.14 -44.33 7.65
C SER A 29 -23.74 -45.82 7.71
N PRO A 30 -24.68 -46.77 7.84
CA PRO A 30 -24.38 -48.20 7.89
C PRO A 30 -23.70 -48.69 6.61
N GLU A 31 -23.01 -49.84 6.68
CA GLU A 31 -22.23 -50.44 5.58
C GLU A 31 -23.12 -50.87 4.40
N THR A 32 -23.51 -49.92 3.55
CA THR A 32 -24.58 -50.13 2.56
C THR A 32 -24.08 -50.64 1.20
N CYS A 33 -22.84 -50.34 0.78
CA CYS A 33 -22.31 -50.72 -0.53
C CYS A 33 -21.06 -51.61 -0.45
N SER A 34 -20.77 -52.33 -1.54
CA SER A 34 -19.61 -53.23 -1.69
C SER A 34 -18.26 -52.52 -1.47
N VAL A 35 -18.13 -51.25 -1.89
CA VAL A 35 -16.92 -50.45 -1.66
C VAL A 35 -16.68 -50.18 -0.18
N CYS A 36 -17.71 -49.78 0.57
CA CYS A 36 -17.63 -49.62 2.04
C CYS A 36 -17.22 -50.92 2.73
N ARG A 37 -17.75 -52.06 2.26
CA ARG A 37 -17.42 -53.42 2.74
C ARG A 37 -16.07 -53.95 2.23
N LYS A 38 -15.36 -53.20 1.38
CA LYS A 38 -14.08 -53.60 0.76
C LYS A 38 -14.19 -54.86 -0.12
N GLU A 39 -15.38 -55.12 -0.66
CA GLU A 39 -15.69 -56.20 -1.60
C GLU A 39 -15.37 -55.75 -3.04
N ILE A 40 -14.08 -55.61 -3.33
CA ILE A 40 -13.54 -55.06 -4.59
C ILE A 40 -14.02 -55.87 -5.82
N SER A 41 -14.25 -57.18 -5.66
CA SER A 41 -14.78 -58.04 -6.74
C SER A 41 -16.17 -57.63 -7.22
N SER A 42 -16.94 -56.92 -6.39
CA SER A 42 -18.33 -56.57 -6.65
C SER A 42 -18.50 -55.13 -7.17
N ALA A 43 -17.60 -54.20 -6.80
CA ALA A 43 -17.54 -52.86 -7.38
C ALA A 43 -16.16 -52.21 -7.15
N LEU A 44 -15.69 -51.44 -8.13
CA LEU A 44 -14.46 -50.66 -8.01
C LEU A 44 -14.70 -49.36 -7.22
N PRO A 45 -13.75 -48.92 -6.38
CA PRO A 45 -13.82 -47.66 -5.64
C PRO A 45 -13.58 -46.47 -6.58
N ILE A 46 -14.62 -45.72 -6.98
CA ILE A 46 -14.46 -44.60 -7.92
C ILE A 46 -14.33 -43.28 -7.14
N PRO A 47 -13.19 -42.57 -7.21
CA PRO A 47 -13.03 -41.24 -6.62
C PRO A 47 -14.08 -40.27 -7.17
N LYS A 48 -14.60 -39.40 -6.32
CA LYS A 48 -15.57 -38.39 -6.74
C LYS A 48 -14.92 -37.36 -7.68
N ASP A 49 -15.25 -37.45 -8.97
CA ASP A 49 -14.69 -36.63 -10.05
C ASP A 49 -14.62 -35.14 -9.73
N SER A 50 -15.70 -34.53 -9.20
CA SER A 50 -15.71 -33.10 -8.90
C SER A 50 -14.66 -32.69 -7.86
N ALA A 51 -14.48 -33.51 -6.83
CA ALA A 51 -13.52 -33.26 -5.76
C ALA A 51 -12.09 -33.54 -6.22
N LEU A 52 -11.91 -34.59 -7.03
CA LEU A 52 -10.62 -34.91 -7.62
C LEU A 52 -10.13 -33.82 -8.59
N CYS A 53 -11.02 -33.25 -9.41
CA CYS A 53 -10.65 -32.15 -10.30
C CYS A 53 -10.20 -30.90 -9.54
N HIS A 54 -10.88 -30.54 -8.45
CA HIS A 54 -10.42 -29.45 -7.58
C HIS A 54 -9.04 -29.75 -6.97
N ALA A 55 -8.78 -31.01 -6.61
CA ALA A 55 -7.46 -31.42 -6.09
C ALA A 55 -6.35 -31.29 -7.16
N TYR A 56 -6.63 -31.62 -8.42
CA TYR A 56 -5.70 -31.38 -9.52
C TYR A 56 -5.52 -29.88 -9.83
N GLN A 57 -6.56 -29.07 -9.73
CA GLN A 57 -6.46 -27.61 -9.89
C GLN A 57 -5.54 -27.01 -8.82
N LEU A 58 -5.72 -27.42 -7.56
CA LEU A 58 -4.82 -27.03 -6.48
C LEU A 58 -3.39 -27.48 -6.74
N ALA A 59 -3.19 -28.74 -7.14
CA ALA A 59 -1.86 -29.25 -7.47
C ALA A 59 -1.17 -28.44 -8.58
N LYS A 60 -1.94 -28.02 -9.60
CA LYS A 60 -1.44 -27.16 -10.68
C LYS A 60 -1.05 -25.77 -10.18
N MET A 61 -1.86 -25.14 -9.32
CA MET A 61 -1.53 -23.85 -8.69
C MET A 61 -0.32 -23.94 -7.75
N LEU A 62 -0.06 -25.11 -7.18
CA LEU A 62 1.14 -25.41 -6.40
C LEU A 62 2.31 -25.89 -7.28
N HIS A 63 2.25 -25.64 -8.59
CA HIS A 63 3.24 -25.99 -9.60
C HIS A 63 3.71 -27.45 -9.57
N CYS A 64 2.85 -28.38 -9.16
CA CYS A 64 3.19 -29.80 -9.09
C CYS A 64 3.10 -30.48 -10.45
N THR A 65 3.87 -31.56 -10.61
CA THR A 65 3.69 -32.53 -11.71
C THR A 65 2.48 -33.39 -11.41
N LEU A 66 1.50 -33.41 -12.32
CA LEU A 66 0.24 -34.15 -12.15
C LEU A 66 0.38 -35.60 -12.62
N LEU A 67 -0.23 -36.53 -11.89
CA LEU A 67 -0.23 -37.97 -12.19
C LEU A 67 -1.66 -38.42 -12.51
N PHE A 68 -1.95 -38.77 -13.76
CA PHE A 68 -3.33 -39.11 -14.19
C PHE A 68 -3.67 -40.60 -14.12
N GLU A 69 -2.67 -41.46 -13.99
CA GLU A 69 -2.78 -42.90 -13.76
C GLU A 69 -2.08 -43.23 -12.45
N VAL A 70 -2.84 -43.63 -11.43
CA VAL A 70 -2.34 -43.72 -10.05
C VAL A 70 -2.83 -45.00 -9.36
N PRO A 71 -1.95 -45.75 -8.68
CA PRO A 71 -2.37 -46.93 -7.93
C PRO A 71 -3.18 -46.54 -6.68
N TYR A 72 -4.07 -47.44 -6.24
CA TYR A 72 -4.70 -47.31 -4.93
C TYR A 72 -3.72 -47.75 -3.84
N GLU A 73 -3.47 -46.89 -2.86
CA GLU A 73 -2.53 -47.17 -1.78
C GLU A 73 -3.22 -47.06 -0.41
N ARG A 74 -2.62 -47.67 0.61
CA ARG A 74 -2.94 -47.41 2.02
C ARG A 74 -1.71 -46.91 2.76
N LEU A 75 -1.84 -45.77 3.43
CA LEU A 75 -0.77 -45.20 4.22
C LEU A 75 -0.53 -46.01 5.50
N ILE A 76 0.74 -46.31 5.77
CA ILE A 76 1.16 -47.01 6.98
C ILE A 76 0.94 -46.09 8.19
N GLY A 77 0.39 -46.64 9.28
CA GLY A 77 0.12 -45.88 10.51
C GLY A 77 -1.21 -45.10 10.50
N THR A 78 -2.10 -45.36 9.54
CA THR A 78 -3.49 -44.88 9.58
C THR A 78 -4.27 -45.64 10.66
N PRO A 79 -4.94 -44.99 11.61
CA PRO A 79 -5.70 -45.68 12.65
C PRO A 79 -6.92 -46.40 12.05
N GLU A 80 -7.28 -47.54 12.64
CA GLU A 80 -8.51 -48.23 12.26
C GLU A 80 -9.74 -47.42 12.66
N THR A 81 -10.64 -47.20 11.71
CA THR A 81 -11.95 -46.60 11.97
C THR A 81 -12.96 -47.68 12.41
N PRO A 82 -13.84 -47.41 13.38
CA PRO A 82 -14.88 -48.35 13.79
C PRO A 82 -15.72 -48.82 12.60
N LYS A 83 -16.07 -50.12 12.58
CA LYS A 83 -16.79 -50.76 11.47
C LYS A 83 -18.03 -49.97 11.02
N LYS A 84 -18.79 -49.41 11.97
CA LYS A 84 -20.00 -48.61 11.70
C LYS A 84 -19.80 -47.37 10.80
N TYR A 85 -18.58 -46.89 10.59
CA TYR A 85 -18.28 -45.78 9.66
C TYR A 85 -17.78 -46.26 8.29
N SER A 86 -17.28 -47.50 8.21
CA SER A 86 -17.07 -48.27 6.98
C SER A 86 -16.38 -47.48 5.85
N LEU A 87 -15.10 -47.17 6.04
CA LEU A 87 -14.27 -46.43 5.07
C LEU A 87 -13.49 -47.39 4.18
N PHE A 88 -13.36 -47.05 2.90
CA PHE A 88 -12.50 -47.79 1.97
C PHE A 88 -11.02 -47.58 2.33
N GLY A 89 -10.69 -46.35 2.73
CA GLY A 89 -9.40 -45.98 3.33
C GLY A 89 -8.23 -45.99 2.35
N ALA A 90 -8.49 -45.79 1.06
CA ALA A 90 -7.43 -45.63 0.08
C ALA A 90 -6.90 -44.19 0.00
N SER A 91 -5.70 -44.06 -0.55
CA SER A 91 -4.99 -42.83 -0.84
C SER A 91 -4.48 -42.91 -2.28
N LEU A 92 -4.69 -41.85 -3.05
CA LEU A 92 -4.22 -41.71 -4.42
C LEU A 92 -3.19 -40.58 -4.48
N LYS A 93 -1.94 -40.87 -4.88
CA LYS A 93 -0.92 -39.84 -5.09
C LYS A 93 -1.14 -39.16 -6.44
N ILE A 94 -1.80 -38.01 -6.43
CA ILE A 94 -2.25 -37.32 -7.65
C ILE A 94 -1.23 -36.32 -8.20
N ALA A 95 -0.24 -35.93 -7.39
CA ALA A 95 0.77 -34.97 -7.80
C ALA A 95 2.04 -35.03 -6.94
N GLU A 96 3.16 -34.56 -7.50
CA GLU A 96 4.47 -34.51 -6.85
C GLU A 96 5.36 -33.38 -7.37
N ASN A 97 6.46 -33.11 -6.67
CA ASN A 97 7.53 -32.20 -7.11
C ASN A 97 7.05 -30.79 -7.48
N GLY A 98 6.26 -30.17 -6.61
CA GLY A 98 5.80 -28.79 -6.77
C GLY A 98 6.53 -27.80 -5.87
N TYR A 99 6.03 -26.57 -5.84
CA TYR A 99 6.53 -25.54 -4.94
C TYR A 99 5.54 -24.41 -4.72
N VAL A 100 5.75 -23.66 -3.65
CA VAL A 100 5.11 -22.37 -3.37
C VAL A 100 6.19 -21.35 -3.10
N ASN A 101 6.10 -20.18 -3.73
CA ASN A 101 6.96 -19.06 -3.38
C ASN A 101 6.28 -18.26 -2.27
N ILE A 102 6.93 -18.18 -1.12
CA ILE A 102 6.52 -17.32 -0.02
C ILE A 102 7.43 -16.09 0.03
N GLU A 103 6.92 -14.99 0.56
CA GLU A 103 7.72 -13.81 0.89
C GLU A 103 7.78 -13.67 2.41
N PHE A 104 8.99 -13.63 2.95
CA PHE A 104 9.25 -13.50 4.38
C PHE A 104 10.38 -12.50 4.58
N HIS A 105 10.15 -11.45 5.36
CA HIS A 105 11.10 -10.34 5.56
C HIS A 105 11.68 -9.78 4.24
N ARG A 106 10.81 -9.55 3.23
CA ARG A 106 11.20 -9.07 1.88
C ARG A 106 12.10 -10.03 1.08
N HIS A 107 12.30 -11.25 1.56
CA HIS A 107 13.01 -12.30 0.83
C HIS A 107 12.03 -13.33 0.27
N LYS A 108 12.18 -13.62 -1.03
CA LYS A 108 11.46 -14.70 -1.69
C LYS A 108 12.10 -16.04 -1.33
N LYS A 109 11.32 -16.93 -0.74
CA LYS A 109 11.73 -18.29 -0.41
C LYS A 109 10.80 -19.28 -1.10
N ARG A 110 11.37 -20.33 -1.67
CA ARG A 110 10.61 -21.39 -2.34
C ARG A 110 10.42 -22.56 -1.38
N ILE A 111 9.20 -22.81 -0.92
CA ILE A 111 8.84 -24.01 -0.15
C ILE A 111 8.51 -25.13 -1.12
N ALA A 112 9.21 -26.26 -1.04
CA ALA A 112 8.94 -27.39 -1.92
C ALA A 112 7.64 -28.09 -1.52
N ILE A 113 6.94 -28.68 -2.49
CA ILE A 113 5.83 -29.62 -2.26
C ILE A 113 6.31 -30.99 -2.72
N THR A 114 6.38 -31.93 -1.78
CA THR A 114 6.87 -33.29 -2.04
C THR A 114 5.80 -34.08 -2.80
N GLU A 115 4.57 -34.12 -2.25
CA GLU A 115 3.46 -34.86 -2.83
C GLU A 115 2.10 -34.32 -2.37
N ILE A 116 1.09 -34.56 -3.22
CA ILE A 116 -0.31 -34.30 -2.95
C ILE A 116 -1.09 -35.60 -3.15
N ARG A 117 -1.94 -35.93 -2.17
CA ARG A 117 -2.74 -37.15 -2.16
C ARG A 117 -4.22 -36.86 -1.99
N PHE A 118 -5.06 -37.63 -2.67
CA PHE A 118 -6.51 -37.64 -2.50
C PHE A 118 -6.91 -38.83 -1.60
N GLU A 119 -7.66 -38.55 -0.52
CA GLU A 119 -7.96 -39.50 0.56
C GLU A 119 -9.41 -39.39 1.05
N GLU A 120 -9.83 -40.35 1.88
CA GLU A 120 -11.02 -40.24 2.72
C GLU A 120 -10.67 -39.68 4.10
N ASP A 121 -11.48 -38.75 4.61
CA ASP A 121 -11.36 -38.30 5.98
C ASP A 121 -11.74 -39.39 6.98
N ALA A 122 -10.95 -39.55 8.05
CA ALA A 122 -11.19 -40.55 9.09
C ALA A 122 -11.98 -39.99 10.30
N GLY A 123 -12.37 -38.71 10.26
CA GLY A 123 -12.90 -37.97 11.40
C GLY A 123 -11.83 -37.15 12.13
N LYS A 124 -12.23 -36.48 13.21
CA LYS A 124 -11.36 -35.66 14.06
C LYS A 124 -11.52 -36.00 15.53
N LEU A 125 -10.45 -35.83 16.30
CA LEU A 125 -10.52 -35.89 17.75
C LEU A 125 -10.98 -34.52 18.27
N ILE A 126 -11.90 -34.53 19.24
CA ILE A 126 -12.36 -33.36 19.99
C ILE A 126 -12.11 -33.62 21.47
N HIS A 127 -11.51 -32.66 22.15
CA HIS A 127 -11.30 -32.73 23.59
C HIS A 127 -12.40 -31.92 24.31
N GLY A 128 -13.04 -32.51 25.33
CA GLY A 128 -14.06 -31.83 26.13
C GLY A 128 -14.30 -32.54 27.47
N ALA A 129 -14.46 -31.76 28.55
CA ALA A 129 -14.79 -32.23 29.90
C ALA A 129 -14.02 -33.51 30.32
N GLU A 130 -12.68 -33.43 30.29
CA GLU A 130 -11.74 -34.50 30.69
C GLU A 130 -11.76 -35.78 29.83
N LYS A 131 -12.51 -35.81 28.74
CA LYS A 131 -12.56 -36.95 27.80
C LYS A 131 -12.18 -36.51 26.39
N THR A 132 -11.64 -37.45 25.62
CA THR A 132 -11.39 -37.28 24.19
C THR A 132 -12.47 -38.03 23.43
N PHE A 133 -13.22 -37.31 22.61
CA PHE A 133 -14.25 -37.86 21.73
C PHE A 133 -13.73 -37.91 20.30
N MET A 134 -14.16 -38.92 19.56
CA MET A 134 -13.92 -38.98 18.12
C MET A 134 -15.18 -38.53 17.39
N ASP A 135 -15.07 -37.41 16.67
CA ASP A 135 -16.10 -36.86 15.82
C ASP A 135 -15.95 -37.40 14.40
N TYR A 136 -16.91 -38.23 14.03
CA TYR A 136 -16.98 -38.87 12.73
C TYR A 136 -17.95 -38.17 11.77
N THR A 137 -18.42 -36.95 12.07
CA THR A 137 -19.38 -36.23 11.21
C THR A 137 -18.88 -36.07 9.78
N CYS A 138 -17.57 -35.89 9.61
CA CYS A 138 -16.91 -35.74 8.31
C CYS A 138 -16.34 -37.06 7.76
N ALA A 139 -16.52 -38.19 8.44
CA ALA A 139 -15.89 -39.45 8.04
C ALA A 139 -16.34 -39.86 6.63
N GLY A 140 -15.36 -40.20 5.79
CA GLY A 140 -15.53 -40.56 4.40
C GLY A 140 -15.60 -39.38 3.44
N MET A 141 -15.66 -38.12 3.90
CA MET A 141 -15.58 -36.97 2.99
C MET A 141 -14.26 -36.98 2.20
N PRO A 142 -14.26 -36.49 0.95
CA PRO A 142 -13.04 -36.27 0.19
C PRO A 142 -12.07 -35.34 0.93
N SER A 143 -10.79 -35.70 0.97
CA SER A 143 -9.73 -34.90 1.58
C SER A 143 -8.49 -34.86 0.71
N ILE A 144 -7.83 -33.71 0.67
CA ILE A 144 -6.53 -33.52 0.02
C ILE A 144 -5.47 -33.48 1.11
N ARG A 145 -4.45 -34.33 1.02
CA ARG A 145 -3.26 -34.25 1.86
C ARG A 145 -2.12 -33.64 1.06
N ILE A 146 -1.45 -32.65 1.63
CA ILE A 146 -0.30 -31.96 1.04
C ILE A 146 0.87 -32.13 2.00
N ARG A 147 2.01 -32.60 1.48
CA ARG A 147 3.26 -32.67 2.23
C ARG A 147 4.28 -31.71 1.63
N THR A 148 4.77 -30.77 2.43
CA THR A 148 5.85 -29.86 2.00
C THR A 148 7.20 -30.56 2.03
N GLY A 149 8.24 -29.90 1.52
CA GLY A 149 9.63 -30.22 1.81
C GLY A 149 10.01 -29.75 3.22
N GLU A 150 11.21 -30.17 3.66
CA GLU A 150 11.78 -29.89 4.98
C GLU A 150 12.49 -28.53 5.11
N ASN A 151 12.24 -27.63 4.16
CA ASN A 151 12.97 -26.37 4.01
C ASN A 151 12.27 -25.16 4.64
N ILE A 152 11.26 -25.39 5.48
CA ILE A 152 10.74 -24.38 6.41
C ILE A 152 11.68 -24.34 7.61
N GLU A 153 12.10 -23.15 8.00
CA GLU A 153 13.09 -22.96 9.08
C GLU A 153 12.47 -22.35 10.34
N LEU A 154 11.36 -21.63 10.19
CA LEU A 154 10.67 -20.92 11.27
C LEU A 154 9.16 -21.11 11.20
N GLY A 155 8.49 -20.94 12.34
CA GLY A 155 7.03 -21.03 12.44
C GLY A 155 6.31 -19.96 11.61
N GLU A 156 6.92 -18.78 11.45
CA GLU A 156 6.37 -17.68 10.66
C GLU A 156 6.28 -18.04 9.17
N GLU A 157 7.30 -18.72 8.64
CA GLU A 157 7.27 -19.21 7.25
C GLU A 157 6.14 -20.23 7.03
N ALA A 158 5.89 -21.09 8.03
CA ALA A 158 4.76 -22.03 8.01
C ALA A 158 3.40 -21.31 8.01
N GLU A 159 3.26 -20.24 8.79
CA GLU A 159 2.05 -19.41 8.82
C GLU A 159 1.80 -18.71 7.48
N VAL A 160 2.84 -18.14 6.86
CA VAL A 160 2.75 -17.52 5.53
C VAL A 160 2.34 -18.55 4.48
N PHE A 161 2.97 -19.73 4.48
CA PHE A 161 2.62 -20.83 3.57
C PHE A 161 1.15 -21.28 3.73
N LEU A 162 0.67 -21.46 4.97
CA LEU A 162 -0.70 -21.89 5.22
C LEU A 162 -1.73 -20.83 4.83
N THR A 163 -1.38 -19.55 4.98
CA THR A 163 -2.21 -18.41 4.58
C THR A 163 -2.34 -18.34 3.06
N ASP A 164 -1.22 -18.45 2.34
CA ASP A 164 -1.22 -18.52 0.87
C ASP A 164 -2.01 -19.74 0.36
N LEU A 165 -1.80 -20.92 0.97
CA LEU A 165 -2.57 -22.12 0.63
C LEU A 165 -4.08 -21.92 0.82
N LYS A 166 -4.48 -21.25 1.92
CA LYS A 166 -5.88 -20.93 2.17
C LYS A 166 -6.46 -20.02 1.07
N GLN A 167 -5.74 -18.98 0.70
CA GLN A 167 -6.18 -18.06 -0.37
C GLN A 167 -6.33 -18.78 -1.71
N LYS A 168 -5.38 -19.66 -2.08
CA LYS A 168 -5.49 -20.47 -3.31
C LYS A 168 -6.70 -21.41 -3.28
N LEU A 169 -7.00 -22.02 -2.14
CA LEU A 169 -8.19 -22.85 -1.98
C LEU A 169 -9.48 -22.05 -2.19
N GLU A 170 -9.57 -20.86 -1.61
CA GLU A 170 -10.70 -19.95 -1.79
C GLU A 170 -10.85 -19.54 -3.26
N TYR A 171 -9.76 -19.25 -3.96
CA TYR A 171 -9.72 -18.95 -5.39
C TYR A 171 -10.26 -20.09 -6.27
N ILE A 172 -9.99 -21.34 -5.91
CA ILE A 172 -10.52 -22.53 -6.61
C ILE A 172 -12.01 -22.77 -6.28
N GLY A 173 -12.54 -22.08 -5.25
CA GLY A 173 -13.90 -22.28 -4.74
C GLY A 173 -14.00 -23.37 -3.67
N ILE A 174 -12.87 -23.81 -3.09
CA ILE A 174 -12.84 -24.74 -1.97
C ILE A 174 -12.77 -23.94 -0.66
N GLY A 175 -13.92 -23.53 -0.10
CA GLY A 175 -13.93 -22.86 1.22
C GLY A 175 -14.86 -21.67 1.41
N SER A 176 -15.58 -21.24 0.38
CA SER A 176 -16.35 -19.98 0.34
C SER A 176 -17.52 -19.86 1.33
N GLU A 177 -17.92 -20.92 2.02
CA GLU A 177 -18.96 -20.87 3.05
C GLU A 177 -18.42 -21.24 4.44
N GLY A 178 -18.12 -20.19 5.24
CA GLY A 178 -18.23 -20.17 6.69
C GLY A 178 -17.72 -21.39 7.45
N SER A 179 -16.41 -21.60 7.50
CA SER A 179 -15.67 -21.92 8.74
C SER A 179 -14.21 -22.27 8.45
N VAL A 180 -13.32 -21.68 9.23
CA VAL A 180 -11.85 -21.86 9.24
C VAL A 180 -11.42 -23.31 9.56
N ASN A 181 -12.36 -24.21 9.87
CA ASN A 181 -12.12 -25.60 10.31
C ASN A 181 -11.86 -26.62 9.19
N ARG A 182 -11.54 -26.18 7.96
CA ARG A 182 -11.36 -27.09 6.80
C ARG A 182 -9.91 -27.45 6.48
N ILE A 183 -8.95 -26.69 7.01
CA ILE A 183 -7.51 -26.97 6.87
C ILE A 183 -7.01 -27.45 8.23
N ARG A 184 -6.43 -28.66 8.26
CA ARG A 184 -5.78 -29.22 9.45
C ARG A 184 -4.31 -29.43 9.15
N CYS A 185 -3.43 -28.94 10.02
CA CYS A 185 -1.99 -29.07 9.84
C CYS A 185 -1.37 -29.88 10.99
N ASN A 186 -0.41 -30.75 10.66
CA ASN A 186 0.59 -31.18 11.63
C ASN A 186 1.94 -30.68 11.13
N ALA A 187 2.77 -30.19 12.05
CA ALA A 187 4.15 -29.80 11.73
C ALA A 187 5.11 -30.89 12.22
N TYR A 188 6.19 -31.10 11.49
CA TYR A 188 7.28 -31.98 11.89
C TYR A 188 8.53 -31.12 11.97
N ALA A 189 9.07 -30.97 13.17
CA ALA A 189 10.19 -30.08 13.44
C ALA A 189 11.41 -30.86 13.92
N ALA A 190 12.57 -30.46 13.43
CA ALA A 190 13.86 -30.98 13.86
C ALA A 190 14.89 -29.85 13.92
N VAL A 191 15.77 -29.90 14.91
CA VAL A 191 16.98 -29.09 14.99
C VAL A 191 18.18 -30.03 14.99
N THR A 192 19.23 -29.69 14.25
CA THR A 192 20.48 -30.44 14.25
C THR A 192 21.68 -29.52 14.06
N GLU A 193 22.88 -30.00 14.36
CA GLU A 193 24.11 -29.25 14.12
C GLU A 193 24.34 -29.06 12.62
N TYR A 194 24.62 -27.83 12.20
CA TYR A 194 24.96 -27.51 10.82
C TYR A 194 26.29 -28.17 10.43
N ARG A 195 26.42 -28.92 9.32
CA ARG A 195 25.52 -29.13 8.16
C ARG A 195 24.85 -30.53 8.13
N ASN A 196 24.58 -31.11 9.29
CA ASN A 196 24.03 -32.46 9.36
C ASN A 196 22.55 -32.52 8.95
N LYS A 197 22.10 -33.70 8.51
CA LYS A 197 20.69 -33.99 8.28
C LYS A 197 20.00 -34.43 9.58
N PRO A 198 18.69 -34.18 9.74
CA PRO A 198 17.92 -34.68 10.87
C PRO A 198 17.98 -36.20 10.99
N LYS A 199 18.12 -36.71 12.21
CA LYS A 199 17.96 -38.13 12.55
C LYS A 199 16.66 -38.40 13.31
N HIS A 200 15.90 -37.34 13.58
CA HIS A 200 14.64 -37.36 14.31
C HIS A 200 13.70 -36.33 13.72
N TYR A 201 12.40 -36.52 13.96
CA TYR A 201 11.39 -35.48 13.80
C TYR A 201 10.42 -35.54 14.98
N VAL A 202 10.13 -34.37 15.54
CA VAL A 202 9.05 -34.20 16.51
C VAL A 202 7.79 -33.80 15.76
N LYS A 203 6.75 -34.64 15.84
CA LYS A 203 5.44 -34.34 15.25
C LYS A 203 4.61 -33.51 16.22
N LEU A 204 4.37 -32.27 15.86
CA LEU A 204 3.50 -31.34 16.54
C LEU A 204 2.05 -31.53 16.09
N ARG A 205 1.14 -31.67 17.07
CA ARG A 205 -0.29 -31.90 16.87
C ARG A 205 -1.12 -30.92 17.68
N ASN A 206 -2.44 -30.93 17.50
CA ASN A 206 -3.38 -29.98 18.11
C ASN A 206 -3.18 -28.53 17.63
N LEU A 207 -2.85 -28.36 16.35
CA LEU A 207 -2.60 -27.07 15.73
C LEU A 207 -3.89 -26.55 15.06
N ASN A 208 -4.78 -25.99 15.86
CA ASN A 208 -6.13 -25.59 15.44
C ASN A 208 -6.20 -24.24 14.72
N SER A 209 -5.11 -23.47 14.70
CA SER A 209 -4.99 -22.20 13.96
C SER A 209 -3.59 -22.07 13.37
N PHE A 210 -3.41 -21.19 12.37
CA PHE A 210 -2.09 -20.94 11.78
C PHE A 210 -1.13 -20.30 12.79
N ASN A 211 -1.65 -19.46 13.69
CA ASN A 211 -0.90 -18.93 14.83
C ASN A 211 -0.42 -20.06 15.77
N PHE A 212 -1.23 -21.11 16.00
CA PHE A 212 -0.79 -22.26 16.81
C PHE A 212 0.32 -23.05 16.10
N VAL A 213 0.24 -23.19 14.78
CA VAL A 213 1.32 -23.80 13.99
C VAL A 213 2.62 -23.02 14.20
N ARG A 214 2.60 -21.69 14.03
CA ARG A 214 3.75 -20.83 14.25
C ARG A 214 4.33 -21.01 15.65
N ASN A 215 3.50 -20.84 16.68
CA ASN A 215 3.96 -20.84 18.06
C ASN A 215 4.50 -22.21 18.50
N ALA A 216 3.82 -23.30 18.10
CA ALA A 216 4.26 -24.65 18.42
C ALA A 216 5.60 -25.00 17.77
N ILE A 217 5.79 -24.64 16.49
CA ILE A 217 7.08 -24.84 15.80
C ILE A 217 8.17 -24.08 16.53
N ASN A 218 7.98 -22.78 16.78
CA ASN A 218 9.01 -21.94 17.38
C ASN A 218 9.35 -22.37 18.82
N GLU A 219 8.37 -22.79 19.61
CA GLU A 219 8.62 -23.33 20.94
C GLU A 219 9.41 -24.64 20.88
N ASP A 220 8.99 -25.59 20.04
CA ASP A 220 9.66 -26.90 19.98
C ASP A 220 11.07 -26.79 19.38
N LEU A 221 11.29 -25.91 18.39
CA LEU A 221 12.64 -25.64 17.87
C LEU A 221 13.57 -25.12 18.98
N ARG A 222 13.12 -24.16 19.80
CA ARG A 222 13.89 -23.65 20.95
C ARG A 222 14.15 -24.74 21.99
N ARG A 223 13.14 -25.59 22.27
CA ARG A 223 13.26 -26.71 23.20
C ARG A 223 14.30 -27.73 22.72
N GLN A 224 14.25 -28.10 21.44
CA GLN A 224 15.23 -29.02 20.83
C GLN A 224 16.65 -28.43 20.86
N GLU A 225 16.80 -27.15 20.51
CA GLU A 225 18.08 -26.47 20.58
C GLU A 225 18.65 -26.46 22.01
N ALA A 226 17.82 -26.20 23.03
CA ALA A 226 18.23 -26.23 24.43
C ALA A 226 18.66 -27.64 24.88
N LEU A 227 18.03 -28.71 24.39
CA LEU A 227 18.46 -30.08 24.68
C LEU A 227 19.83 -30.38 24.07
N LEU A 228 20.01 -30.03 22.79
CA LEU A 228 21.27 -30.25 22.08
C LEU A 228 22.43 -29.46 22.71
N LYS A 229 22.21 -28.20 23.09
CA LYS A 229 23.21 -27.37 23.83
C LYS A 229 23.64 -27.99 25.16
N ASN A 230 22.76 -28.76 25.80
CA ASN A 230 23.05 -29.47 27.05
C ASN A 230 23.61 -30.88 26.83
N GLY A 231 23.99 -31.25 25.60
CA GLY A 231 24.53 -32.57 25.27
C GLY A 231 23.50 -33.70 25.34
N LYS A 232 22.20 -33.38 25.29
CA LYS A 232 21.11 -34.37 25.28
C LYS A 232 20.66 -34.67 23.86
N GLU A 233 20.23 -35.91 23.63
CA GLU A 233 19.62 -36.31 22.36
C GLU A 233 18.13 -35.97 22.31
N VAL A 234 17.64 -35.69 21.10
CA VAL A 234 16.21 -35.51 20.82
C VAL A 234 15.71 -36.77 20.10
N SER A 235 14.69 -37.42 20.65
CA SER A 235 14.07 -38.60 20.05
C SER A 235 12.85 -38.23 19.19
N SER A 236 12.49 -39.10 18.26
CA SER A 236 11.26 -38.93 17.47
C SER A 236 10.03 -39.21 18.34
N GLU A 237 9.13 -38.24 18.45
CA GLU A 237 7.91 -38.35 19.23
C GLU A 237 6.78 -37.50 18.65
N SER A 238 5.54 -37.75 19.09
CA SER A 238 4.42 -36.82 18.93
C SER A 238 4.31 -35.96 20.16
N ARG A 239 4.17 -34.65 19.97
CA ARG A 239 3.86 -33.69 21.03
C ARG A 239 2.56 -32.93 20.72
N LEU A 240 1.85 -32.52 21.75
CA LEU A 240 0.62 -31.74 21.66
C LEU A 240 0.91 -30.28 22.01
N TRP A 241 0.44 -29.34 21.19
CA TRP A 241 0.47 -27.93 21.53
C TRP A 241 -0.56 -27.60 22.62
N ASN A 242 -0.11 -26.99 23.72
CA ASN A 242 -0.96 -26.48 24.79
C ASN A 242 -0.99 -24.96 24.74
N GLU A 243 -2.05 -24.40 24.15
CA GLU A 243 -2.20 -22.95 23.96
C GLU A 243 -2.20 -22.18 25.30
N ARG A 244 -2.85 -22.72 26.34
CA ARG A 244 -2.97 -22.05 27.64
C ARG A 244 -1.61 -21.86 28.32
N LEU A 245 -0.73 -22.85 28.16
CA LEU A 245 0.57 -22.86 28.80
C LEU A 245 1.70 -22.37 27.88
N GLY A 246 1.45 -22.27 26.58
CA GLY A 246 2.41 -21.80 25.59
C GLY A 246 3.57 -22.76 25.31
N TYR A 247 3.41 -24.06 25.58
CA TYR A 247 4.45 -25.06 25.34
C TYR A 247 3.89 -26.39 24.79
N THR A 248 4.78 -27.25 24.26
CA THR A 248 4.43 -28.57 23.74
C THR A 248 4.59 -29.68 24.79
N GLU A 249 3.62 -30.59 24.87
CA GLU A 249 3.60 -31.72 25.82
C GLU A 249 3.88 -33.04 25.10
N SER A 250 4.73 -33.91 25.67
CA SER A 250 4.97 -35.25 25.11
C SER A 250 3.70 -36.08 25.15
N TYR A 251 3.39 -36.74 24.03
CA TYR A 251 2.18 -37.56 23.89
C TYR A 251 2.50 -39.02 23.62
N LYS A 252 3.36 -39.31 22.63
CA LYS A 252 3.70 -40.70 22.25
C LYS A 252 5.04 -40.76 21.52
N THR A 253 5.87 -41.75 21.85
CA THR A 253 7.09 -42.06 21.08
C THR A 253 6.78 -42.51 19.65
N ARG A 254 7.70 -42.24 18.72
CA ARG A 254 7.58 -42.63 17.31
C ARG A 254 8.91 -43.12 16.74
N GLU A 255 8.81 -43.89 15.66
CA GLU A 255 9.94 -44.13 14.78
C GLU A 255 10.23 -42.90 13.91
N PHE A 256 11.47 -42.78 13.45
CA PHE A 256 11.88 -41.75 12.51
C PHE A 256 11.24 -42.00 11.14
N ILE A 257 10.64 -40.96 10.55
CA ILE A 257 9.97 -41.02 9.26
C ILE A 257 10.36 -39.77 8.46
N ASP A 258 11.13 -39.96 7.40
CA ASP A 258 11.53 -38.92 6.44
C ASP A 258 10.59 -38.84 5.21
N SER A 259 9.88 -39.94 4.94
CA SER A 259 9.08 -40.14 3.72
C SER A 259 7.74 -40.79 4.02
N VAL A 260 6.76 -40.59 3.13
CA VAL A 260 5.43 -41.20 3.28
C VAL A 260 5.51 -42.68 2.91
N GLN A 261 5.18 -43.54 3.87
CA GLN A 261 5.14 -44.98 3.67
C GLN A 261 3.73 -45.43 3.29
N ALA A 262 3.60 -46.14 2.17
CA ALA A 262 2.33 -46.60 1.63
C ALA A 262 2.45 -48.02 1.07
N VAL A 263 1.34 -48.76 1.09
CA VAL A 263 1.23 -50.12 0.51
C VAL A 263 0.22 -50.09 -0.61
N VAL A 264 0.63 -50.51 -1.82
CA VAL A 264 -0.27 -50.63 -2.97
C VAL A 264 -1.28 -51.75 -2.73
N LEU A 265 -2.57 -51.45 -2.96
CA LEU A 265 -3.65 -52.42 -2.86
C LEU A 265 -3.59 -53.41 -4.02
N LYS A 266 -3.49 -54.71 -3.68
CA LYS A 266 -3.50 -55.80 -4.66
C LYS A 266 -4.91 -56.04 -5.18
N ASN A 267 -5.02 -56.56 -6.41
CA ASN A 267 -6.29 -56.92 -7.07
C ASN A 267 -7.22 -55.74 -7.38
N ILE A 268 -6.68 -54.52 -7.50
CA ILE A 268 -7.38 -53.33 -8.02
C ILE A 268 -6.52 -52.74 -9.14
N PRO A 269 -7.06 -52.47 -10.33
CA PRO A 269 -6.32 -51.73 -11.35
C PRO A 269 -6.03 -50.30 -10.87
N PRO A 270 -4.99 -49.63 -11.40
CA PRO A 270 -4.77 -48.21 -11.18
C PRO A 270 -6.00 -47.38 -11.55
N TYR A 271 -6.24 -46.31 -10.82
CA TYR A 271 -7.26 -45.34 -11.17
C TYR A 271 -6.78 -44.51 -12.37
N LEU A 272 -7.62 -44.43 -13.40
CA LEU A 272 -7.43 -43.57 -14.56
C LEU A 272 -8.33 -42.34 -14.44
N THR A 273 -7.72 -41.16 -14.45
CA THR A 273 -8.46 -39.90 -14.37
C THR A 273 -9.35 -39.72 -15.60
N SER A 274 -10.61 -39.34 -15.37
CA SER A 274 -11.61 -39.16 -16.43
C SER A 274 -11.22 -38.04 -17.40
N ASP A 275 -11.53 -38.22 -18.69
CA ASP A 275 -11.20 -37.22 -19.72
C ASP A 275 -11.96 -35.90 -19.51
N LYS A 276 -13.16 -35.98 -18.92
CA LYS A 276 -13.92 -34.80 -18.47
C LYS A 276 -13.10 -33.95 -17.48
N CYS A 277 -12.39 -34.59 -16.54
CA CYS A 277 -11.56 -33.88 -15.59
C CYS A 277 -10.33 -33.27 -16.27
N LYS A 278 -9.67 -34.02 -17.16
CA LYS A 278 -8.51 -33.53 -17.93
C LYS A 278 -8.87 -32.31 -18.78
N GLN A 279 -10.01 -32.34 -19.48
CA GLN A 279 -10.50 -31.22 -20.27
C GLN A 279 -10.79 -29.99 -19.39
N LYS A 280 -11.42 -30.19 -18.22
CA LYS A 280 -11.68 -29.10 -17.27
C LYS A 280 -10.38 -28.44 -16.77
N LEU A 281 -9.30 -29.19 -16.59
CA LEU A 281 -7.97 -28.66 -16.21
C LEU A 281 -7.29 -27.85 -17.31
N LEU A 282 -7.65 -28.09 -18.57
CA LEU A 282 -7.18 -27.31 -19.72
C LEU A 282 -7.98 -26.01 -19.89
N THR A 283 -9.30 -26.06 -19.69
CA THR A 283 -10.20 -24.92 -19.93
C THR A 283 -10.34 -23.97 -18.75
N MET A 284 -10.29 -24.45 -17.50
CA MET A 284 -10.31 -23.60 -16.30
C MET A 284 -8.90 -23.23 -15.87
N GLN A 285 -8.37 -22.12 -16.40
CA GLN A 285 -7.18 -21.48 -15.88
C GLN A 285 -7.59 -20.44 -14.83
N ILE A 286 -7.63 -20.87 -13.57
CA ILE A 286 -7.67 -19.93 -12.44
C ILE A 286 -6.23 -19.44 -12.27
N GLU A 287 -6.02 -18.15 -12.51
CA GLU A 287 -4.72 -17.50 -12.28
C GLU A 287 -4.34 -17.60 -10.80
N ASP A 288 -3.06 -17.82 -10.53
CA ASP A 288 -2.55 -17.78 -9.16
C ASP A 288 -2.73 -16.37 -8.57
N PRO A 289 -3.24 -16.22 -7.33
CA PRO A 289 -3.47 -14.89 -6.74
C PRO A 289 -2.20 -14.03 -6.67
N ASN A 290 -1.02 -14.63 -6.42
CA ASN A 290 0.23 -13.88 -6.35
C ASN A 290 0.71 -13.48 -7.76
N GLU A 291 0.50 -14.33 -8.76
CA GLU A 291 0.78 -13.98 -10.16
C GLU A 291 -0.15 -12.86 -10.64
N ARG A 292 -1.43 -12.93 -10.25
CA ARG A 292 -2.45 -11.91 -10.55
C ARG A 292 -2.13 -10.57 -9.90
N GLU A 293 -1.70 -10.57 -8.64
CA GLU A 293 -1.22 -9.37 -7.93
C GLU A 293 -0.06 -8.71 -8.70
N LEU A 294 0.97 -9.49 -9.06
CA LEU A 294 2.10 -8.98 -9.82
C LEU A 294 1.70 -8.49 -11.21
N ARG A 295 0.71 -9.13 -11.84
CA ARG A 295 0.15 -8.67 -13.12
C ARG A 295 -0.59 -7.35 -12.94
N PHE A 296 -1.37 -7.16 -11.88
CA PHE A 296 -2.06 -5.89 -11.61
C PHE A 296 -1.07 -4.74 -11.42
N VAL A 297 0.04 -4.98 -10.71
CA VAL A 297 1.12 -3.99 -10.58
C VAL A 297 1.73 -3.65 -11.94
N ARG A 298 2.09 -4.66 -12.76
CA ARG A 298 2.77 -4.44 -14.04
C ARG A 298 1.87 -3.85 -15.13
N GLN A 299 0.66 -4.37 -15.25
CA GLN A 299 -0.28 -4.06 -16.33
C GLN A 299 -1.13 -2.84 -16.00
N TYR A 300 -1.61 -2.73 -14.78
CA TYR A 300 -2.53 -1.67 -14.36
C TYR A 300 -1.85 -0.57 -13.54
N ARG A 301 -0.54 -0.68 -13.28
CA ARG A 301 0.25 0.31 -12.50
C ARG A 301 -0.34 0.59 -11.13
N LEU A 302 -0.94 -0.44 -10.51
CA LEU A 302 -1.45 -0.33 -9.16
C LEU A 302 -0.33 -0.50 -8.13
N PRO A 303 -0.37 0.23 -7.00
CA PRO A 303 0.44 -0.06 -5.82
C PRO A 303 0.34 -1.53 -5.42
N LEU A 304 1.44 -2.12 -4.96
CA LEU A 304 1.49 -3.54 -4.58
C LEU A 304 0.42 -3.88 -3.54
N LYS A 305 0.27 -3.02 -2.53
CA LYS A 305 -0.73 -3.16 -1.46
C LYS A 305 -2.16 -3.14 -2.00
N THR A 306 -2.47 -2.22 -2.91
CA THR A 306 -3.77 -2.12 -3.59
C THR A 306 -4.06 -3.37 -4.42
N ALA A 307 -3.09 -3.80 -5.22
CA ALA A 307 -3.19 -5.02 -6.01
C ALA A 307 -3.40 -6.25 -5.13
N LYS A 308 -2.64 -6.37 -4.04
CA LYS A 308 -2.75 -7.43 -3.03
C LYS A 308 -4.14 -7.46 -2.41
N THR A 309 -4.65 -6.31 -1.97
CA THR A 309 -6.00 -6.21 -1.37
C THR A 309 -7.08 -6.63 -2.36
N LEU A 310 -7.03 -6.14 -3.61
CA LEU A 310 -7.99 -6.56 -4.65
C LEU A 310 -7.89 -8.06 -4.94
N CYS A 311 -6.68 -8.62 -4.91
CA CYS A 311 -6.43 -10.04 -5.15
C CYS A 311 -6.63 -10.91 -3.88
N THR A 312 -7.06 -10.37 -2.74
CA THR A 312 -7.39 -11.22 -1.58
C THR A 312 -8.59 -12.12 -1.86
N ASP A 313 -9.58 -11.60 -2.59
CA ASP A 313 -10.79 -12.31 -3.01
C ASP A 313 -10.83 -12.35 -4.54
N LYS A 314 -11.02 -13.56 -5.09
CA LYS A 314 -11.12 -13.75 -6.55
C LYS A 314 -12.25 -12.90 -7.15
N ASN A 315 -13.39 -12.80 -6.48
CA ASN A 315 -14.53 -12.05 -7.00
C ASN A 315 -14.25 -10.55 -7.04
N TRP A 316 -13.46 -10.02 -6.11
CA TRP A 316 -13.05 -8.61 -6.12
C TRP A 316 -12.10 -8.33 -7.28
N ALA A 317 -11.11 -9.20 -7.47
CA ALA A 317 -10.19 -9.09 -8.59
C ALA A 317 -10.90 -9.23 -9.94
N ASP A 318 -11.85 -10.17 -10.08
CA ASP A 318 -12.66 -10.32 -11.29
C ASP A 318 -13.52 -9.07 -11.56
N PHE A 319 -14.21 -8.56 -10.53
CA PHE A 319 -15.03 -7.36 -10.62
C PHE A 319 -14.21 -6.14 -11.02
N PHE A 320 -13.01 -5.99 -10.45
CA PHE A 320 -12.09 -4.91 -10.78
C PHE A 320 -11.65 -4.97 -12.25
N GLU A 321 -11.17 -6.11 -12.73
CA GLU A 321 -10.75 -6.23 -14.13
C GLU A 321 -11.91 -6.04 -15.09
N GLU A 322 -13.08 -6.55 -14.73
CA GLU A 322 -14.30 -6.36 -15.50
C GLU A 322 -14.70 -4.87 -15.58
N THR A 323 -14.45 -4.10 -14.52
CA THR A 323 -14.65 -2.65 -14.49
C THR A 323 -13.63 -1.93 -15.38
N VAL A 324 -12.34 -2.31 -15.29
CA VAL A 324 -11.27 -1.72 -16.10
C VAL A 324 -11.49 -1.99 -17.60
N ASN A 325 -11.97 -3.19 -17.96
CA ASN A 325 -12.32 -3.55 -19.33
C ASN A 325 -13.44 -2.67 -19.92
N ARG A 326 -14.15 -1.91 -19.09
CA ARG A 326 -15.15 -0.92 -19.50
C ARG A 326 -14.58 0.49 -19.60
N MET A 327 -13.27 0.62 -19.85
CA MET A 327 -12.57 1.89 -20.10
C MET A 327 -12.43 2.82 -18.88
N ILE A 328 -12.61 2.31 -17.67
CA ILE A 328 -12.28 3.06 -16.45
C ILE A 328 -10.77 2.98 -16.18
N LYS A 329 -10.17 4.12 -15.81
CA LYS A 329 -8.76 4.17 -15.40
C LYS A 329 -8.53 3.22 -14.21
N PRO A 330 -7.55 2.30 -14.25
CA PRO A 330 -7.39 1.28 -13.20
C PRO A 330 -7.24 1.85 -11.79
N TYR A 331 -6.47 2.93 -11.63
CA TYR A 331 -6.33 3.61 -10.34
C TYR A 331 -7.67 4.08 -9.77
N VAL A 332 -8.51 4.71 -10.60
CA VAL A 332 -9.84 5.22 -10.21
C VAL A 332 -10.75 4.06 -9.81
N ALA A 333 -10.80 2.98 -10.60
CA ALA A 333 -11.59 1.80 -10.28
C ALA A 333 -11.18 1.18 -8.94
N ALA A 334 -9.87 1.02 -8.71
CA ALA A 334 -9.33 0.44 -7.48
C ALA A 334 -9.66 1.31 -6.25
N GLN A 335 -9.41 2.62 -6.34
CA GLN A 335 -9.66 3.57 -5.25
C GLN A 335 -11.14 3.60 -4.86
N TRP A 336 -12.05 3.77 -5.83
CA TRP A 336 -13.48 3.79 -5.56
C TRP A 336 -14.00 2.47 -5.03
N PHE A 337 -13.54 1.34 -5.60
CA PHE A 337 -13.96 0.03 -5.13
C PHE A 337 -13.55 -0.17 -3.67
N LEU A 338 -12.26 -0.04 -3.35
CA LEU A 338 -11.73 -0.32 -2.01
C LEU A 338 -12.28 0.63 -0.94
N THR A 339 -12.60 1.87 -1.31
CA THR A 339 -13.09 2.89 -0.37
C THR A 339 -14.59 2.75 -0.11
N GLU A 340 -15.41 2.56 -1.15
CA GLU A 340 -16.86 2.68 -1.03
C GLU A 340 -17.58 1.32 -0.93
N ILE A 341 -17.05 0.26 -1.55
CA ILE A 341 -17.79 -1.00 -1.71
C ILE A 341 -17.66 -1.94 -0.49
N PRO A 342 -16.46 -2.34 -0.02
CA PRO A 342 -16.32 -3.24 1.13
C PRO A 342 -17.01 -2.74 2.39
N GLY A 343 -16.89 -1.44 2.69
CA GLY A 343 -17.53 -0.82 3.85
C GLY A 343 -19.06 -0.88 3.76
N SER A 344 -19.62 -0.65 2.58
CA SER A 344 -21.07 -0.69 2.34
C SER A 344 -21.61 -2.12 2.41
N LEU A 345 -20.93 -3.08 1.78
CA LEU A 345 -21.24 -4.50 1.85
C LEU A 345 -21.24 -5.01 3.29
N LYS A 346 -20.22 -4.63 4.09
CA LYS A 346 -20.13 -5.01 5.51
C LYS A 346 -21.29 -4.46 6.33
N LYS A 347 -21.68 -3.19 6.14
CA LYS A 347 -22.83 -2.58 6.83
C LYS A 347 -24.15 -3.29 6.50
N MET A 348 -24.30 -3.75 5.26
CA MET A 348 -25.49 -4.46 4.79
C MET A 348 -25.44 -5.97 5.04
N SER A 349 -24.32 -6.50 5.57
CA SER A 349 -24.07 -7.95 5.72
C SER A 349 -24.23 -8.76 4.42
N LEU A 350 -23.82 -8.16 3.30
CA LEU A 350 -23.85 -8.77 1.97
C LEU A 350 -22.42 -9.11 1.49
N SER A 351 -22.29 -10.15 0.68
CA SER A 351 -21.09 -10.35 -0.15
C SER A 351 -21.29 -9.70 -1.52
N LEU A 352 -20.20 -9.45 -2.24
CA LEU A 352 -20.27 -8.87 -3.58
C LEU A 352 -21.12 -9.73 -4.52
N GLU A 353 -21.02 -11.06 -4.43
CA GLU A 353 -21.78 -11.98 -5.29
C GLU A 353 -23.28 -12.01 -4.98
N LYS A 354 -23.66 -11.58 -3.76
CA LYS A 354 -25.06 -11.48 -3.32
C LYS A 354 -25.62 -10.06 -3.51
N SER A 355 -24.82 -9.13 -4.00
CA SER A 355 -25.24 -7.75 -4.28
C SER A 355 -25.77 -7.62 -5.71
N SER A 356 -26.61 -6.62 -5.94
CA SER A 356 -27.13 -6.24 -7.26
C SER A 356 -26.14 -5.42 -8.11
N LEU A 357 -24.99 -5.06 -7.52
CA LEU A 357 -23.98 -4.23 -8.17
C LEU A 357 -23.13 -5.08 -9.11
N THR A 358 -23.24 -4.80 -10.40
CA THR A 358 -22.35 -5.37 -11.43
C THR A 358 -21.20 -4.41 -11.74
N ALA A 359 -20.11 -4.94 -12.28
CA ALA A 359 -18.98 -4.13 -12.76
C ALA A 359 -19.41 -3.13 -13.85
N GLU A 360 -20.45 -3.46 -14.61
CA GLU A 360 -21.06 -2.56 -15.58
C GLU A 360 -21.71 -1.35 -14.93
N LYS A 361 -22.60 -1.56 -13.97
CA LYS A 361 -23.26 -0.48 -13.24
C LYS A 361 -22.24 0.39 -12.51
N PHE A 362 -21.24 -0.24 -11.90
CA PHE A 362 -20.15 0.46 -11.24
C PHE A 362 -19.36 1.35 -12.23
N ALA A 363 -18.96 0.81 -13.39
CA ALA A 363 -18.30 1.59 -14.42
C ALA A 363 -19.16 2.75 -14.92
N GLN A 364 -20.47 2.56 -15.13
CA GLN A 364 -21.38 3.63 -15.54
C GLN A 364 -21.42 4.77 -14.51
N VAL A 365 -21.47 4.46 -13.21
CA VAL A 365 -21.42 5.49 -12.15
C VAL A 365 -20.11 6.27 -12.20
N LEU A 366 -18.98 5.59 -12.38
CA LEU A 366 -17.67 6.24 -12.48
C LEU A 366 -17.57 7.15 -13.72
N HIS A 367 -18.12 6.74 -14.87
CA HIS A 367 -18.18 7.60 -16.05
C HIS A 367 -19.03 8.86 -15.81
N LEU A 368 -20.16 8.73 -15.11
CA LEU A 368 -21.00 9.88 -14.76
C LEU A 368 -20.26 10.85 -13.82
N PHE A 369 -19.46 10.31 -12.90
CA PHE A 369 -18.61 11.09 -12.01
C PHE A 369 -17.48 11.79 -12.77
N GLU A 370 -16.72 11.09 -13.63
CA GLU A 370 -15.64 11.69 -14.43
C GLU A 370 -16.14 12.79 -15.38
N LYS A 371 -17.34 12.62 -15.95
CA LYS A 371 -18.01 13.64 -16.78
C LYS A 371 -18.60 14.81 -15.99
N LYS A 372 -18.47 14.81 -14.65
CA LYS A 372 -19.05 15.81 -13.73
C LYS A 372 -20.58 15.94 -13.84
N HIS A 373 -21.28 14.87 -14.24
CA HIS A 373 -22.75 14.83 -14.22
C HIS A 373 -23.30 14.61 -12.81
N ILE A 374 -22.50 13.95 -11.96
CA ILE A 374 -22.77 13.72 -10.55
C ILE A 374 -21.54 14.09 -9.73
N ASN A 375 -21.76 14.60 -8.51
CA ASN A 375 -20.69 14.86 -7.55
C ASN A 375 -20.38 13.61 -6.72
N ARG A 376 -19.30 13.66 -5.92
CA ARG A 376 -18.84 12.51 -5.10
C ARG A 376 -19.92 12.00 -4.14
N ASN A 377 -20.72 12.90 -3.57
CA ASN A 377 -21.80 12.55 -2.64
C ASN A 377 -22.94 11.80 -3.33
N ILE A 378 -23.34 12.23 -4.52
CA ILE A 378 -24.36 11.56 -5.33
C ILE A 378 -23.84 10.19 -5.79
N ALA A 379 -22.61 10.11 -6.28
CA ALA A 379 -21.99 8.85 -6.70
C ALA A 379 -22.00 7.82 -5.55
N LYS A 380 -21.60 8.23 -4.34
CA LYS A 380 -21.63 7.38 -3.15
C LYS A 380 -23.03 6.85 -2.81
N LYS A 381 -24.04 7.74 -2.81
CA LYS A 381 -25.44 7.35 -2.57
C LYS A 381 -25.97 6.41 -3.65
N LEU A 382 -25.62 6.68 -4.91
CA LEU A 382 -26.01 5.86 -6.04
C LEU A 382 -25.43 4.46 -5.94
N LEU A 383 -24.14 4.33 -5.61
CA LEU A 383 -23.51 3.02 -5.38
C LEU A 383 -24.17 2.25 -4.24
N GLN A 384 -24.52 2.92 -3.14
CA GLN A 384 -25.22 2.28 -2.02
C GLN A 384 -26.61 1.75 -2.41
N GLU A 385 -27.37 2.48 -3.24
CA GLU A 385 -28.66 1.99 -3.73
C GLU A 385 -28.48 0.81 -4.71
N LEU A 386 -27.48 0.88 -5.60
CA LEU A 386 -27.22 -0.16 -6.60
C LEU A 386 -26.69 -1.47 -6.00
N LEU A 387 -26.21 -1.47 -4.74
CA LEU A 387 -25.85 -2.70 -4.03
C LEU A 387 -27.07 -3.58 -3.72
N ILE A 388 -28.25 -2.98 -3.58
CA ILE A 388 -29.50 -3.68 -3.21
C ILE A 388 -30.58 -3.62 -4.30
N SER A 389 -30.38 -2.78 -5.33
CA SER A 389 -31.35 -2.55 -6.40
C SER A 389 -30.80 -3.00 -7.74
N ASP A 390 -31.60 -3.77 -8.47
CA ASP A 390 -31.30 -4.18 -9.84
C ASP A 390 -31.54 -3.09 -10.89
N ALA A 391 -31.98 -1.89 -10.49
CA ALA A 391 -32.20 -0.78 -11.41
C ALA A 391 -30.89 -0.30 -12.08
N GLU A 392 -31.03 0.34 -13.25
CA GLU A 392 -29.92 1.00 -13.93
C GLU A 392 -29.57 2.34 -13.26
N PRO A 393 -28.28 2.74 -13.20
CA PRO A 393 -27.82 3.99 -12.61
C PRO A 393 -28.61 5.23 -13.07
N GLU A 394 -28.84 5.37 -14.37
CA GLU A 394 -29.59 6.51 -14.94
C GLU A 394 -31.06 6.54 -14.50
N ILE A 395 -31.69 5.37 -14.34
CA ILE A 395 -33.07 5.26 -13.87
C ILE A 395 -33.15 5.69 -12.41
N VAL A 396 -32.21 5.24 -11.57
CA VAL A 396 -32.13 5.65 -10.16
C VAL A 396 -31.93 7.16 -10.05
N LEU A 397 -31.02 7.72 -10.85
CA LEU A 397 -30.78 9.17 -10.89
C LEU A 397 -32.03 9.96 -11.29
N THR A 398 -32.77 9.48 -12.29
CA THR A 398 -34.00 10.15 -12.78
C THR A 398 -35.13 10.05 -11.74
N GLN A 399 -35.36 8.86 -11.18
CA GLN A 399 -36.41 8.62 -10.19
C GLN A 399 -36.18 9.40 -8.89
N LYS A 400 -34.92 9.48 -8.44
CA LYS A 400 -34.54 10.21 -7.22
C LYS A 400 -34.23 11.69 -7.48
N GLN A 401 -34.30 12.15 -8.74
CA GLN A 401 -33.94 13.50 -9.18
C GLN A 401 -32.53 13.91 -8.73
N TRP A 402 -31.57 12.99 -8.80
CA TRP A 402 -30.18 13.18 -8.37
C TRP A 402 -29.27 13.74 -9.48
N GLN A 403 -29.70 14.78 -10.19
CA GLN A 403 -28.83 15.47 -11.13
C GLN A 403 -28.09 16.61 -10.46
N GLN A 404 -26.78 16.70 -10.69
CA GLN A 404 -25.99 17.81 -10.15
C GLN A 404 -26.51 19.13 -10.72
N VAL A 405 -26.77 20.10 -9.85
CA VAL A 405 -27.11 21.46 -10.29
C VAL A 405 -25.79 22.14 -10.67
N THR A 406 -25.51 22.18 -11.98
CA THR A 406 -24.29 22.82 -12.53
C THR A 406 -24.57 24.18 -13.16
N ASP A 407 -25.83 24.59 -13.32
CA ASP A 407 -26.18 25.88 -13.90
C ASP A 407 -25.82 27.01 -12.91
N VAL A 408 -24.71 27.68 -13.21
CA VAL A 408 -24.19 28.80 -12.43
C VAL A 408 -25.23 29.92 -12.28
N LYS A 409 -26.12 30.13 -13.25
CA LYS A 409 -27.16 31.18 -13.15
C LYS A 409 -28.18 30.85 -12.07
N ILE A 410 -28.68 29.61 -12.06
CA ILE A 410 -29.64 29.12 -11.05
C ILE A 410 -28.99 29.18 -9.66
N LEU A 411 -27.74 28.73 -9.55
CA LEU A 411 -27.00 28.82 -8.27
C LEU A 411 -26.82 30.27 -7.82
N LYS A 412 -26.48 31.20 -8.71
CA LYS A 412 -26.36 32.62 -8.37
C LYS A 412 -27.68 33.24 -7.90
N GLU A 413 -28.81 32.87 -8.49
CA GLU A 413 -30.13 33.33 -8.03
C GLU A 413 -30.48 32.81 -6.63
N LEU A 414 -30.23 31.53 -6.37
CA LEU A 414 -30.42 30.93 -5.04
C LEU A 414 -29.50 31.59 -4.01
N ILE A 415 -28.23 31.79 -4.36
CA ILE A 415 -27.24 32.47 -3.50
C ILE A 415 -27.67 33.89 -3.17
N ARG A 416 -28.13 34.68 -4.16
CA ARG A 416 -28.67 36.02 -3.93
C ARG A 416 -29.85 36.00 -2.97
N THR A 417 -30.76 35.05 -3.16
CA THR A 417 -31.93 34.90 -2.29
C THR A 417 -31.51 34.55 -0.86
N ALA A 418 -30.58 33.61 -0.68
CA ALA A 418 -30.04 33.23 0.62
C ALA A 418 -29.30 34.40 1.31
N ILE A 419 -28.55 35.21 0.55
CA ILE A 419 -27.87 36.42 1.05
C ILE A 419 -28.89 37.47 1.49
N ILE A 420 -29.92 37.75 0.68
CA ILE A 420 -30.98 38.71 1.02
C ILE A 420 -31.77 38.26 2.25
N ALA A 421 -32.01 36.96 2.40
CA ALA A 421 -32.72 36.39 3.55
C ALA A 421 -31.88 36.40 4.84
N ASN A 422 -30.54 36.49 4.75
CA ASN A 422 -29.62 36.45 5.88
C ASN A 422 -28.63 37.64 5.87
N PRO A 423 -29.14 38.89 5.96
CA PRO A 423 -28.31 40.08 5.79
C PRO A 423 -27.21 40.21 6.85
N SER A 424 -27.47 39.80 8.10
CA SER A 424 -26.47 39.83 9.18
C SER A 424 -25.29 38.91 8.92
N GLU A 425 -25.55 37.72 8.36
CA GLU A 425 -24.51 36.75 8.04
C GLU A 425 -23.70 37.19 6.81
N ALA A 426 -24.37 37.82 5.83
CA ALA A 426 -23.71 38.39 4.66
C ALA A 426 -22.83 39.61 5.00
N GLU A 427 -23.26 40.47 5.91
CA GLU A 427 -22.44 41.58 6.43
C GLU A 427 -21.23 41.08 7.18
N ARG A 428 -21.41 40.12 8.11
CA ARG A 428 -20.30 39.47 8.82
C ARG A 428 -19.29 38.82 7.89
N LEU A 429 -19.75 38.19 6.81
CA LEU A 429 -18.88 37.65 5.76
C LEU A 429 -18.11 38.73 5.01
N LYS A 430 -18.76 39.85 4.67
CA LYS A 430 -18.10 41.00 4.02
C LYS A 430 -17.10 41.71 4.94
N GLU A 431 -17.32 41.68 6.25
CA GLU A 431 -16.39 42.12 7.29
C GLU A 431 -15.27 41.11 7.55
N GLY A 432 -15.43 39.88 7.05
CA GLY A 432 -14.39 38.86 7.00
C GLY A 432 -14.53 37.73 8.02
N ASP A 433 -15.61 37.65 8.79
CA ASP A 433 -15.94 36.47 9.59
C ASP A 433 -16.38 35.33 8.66
N MET A 434 -15.61 34.23 8.61
CA MET A 434 -15.89 33.11 7.70
C MET A 434 -16.78 32.02 8.29
N ARG A 435 -17.10 32.08 9.60
CA ARG A 435 -18.02 31.12 10.23
C ARG A 435 -19.40 31.08 9.56
N PRO A 436 -19.98 32.20 9.10
CA PRO A 436 -21.25 32.18 8.38
C PRO A 436 -21.19 31.53 7.00
N LEU A 437 -20.00 31.30 6.41
CA LEU A 437 -19.89 30.66 5.10
C LEU A 437 -20.44 29.24 5.13
N GLU A 438 -20.08 28.46 6.16
CA GLU A 438 -20.59 27.09 6.34
C GLU A 438 -22.10 27.09 6.59
N PHE A 439 -22.61 28.08 7.32
CA PHE A 439 -24.03 28.23 7.56
C PHE A 439 -24.82 28.50 6.27
N LEU A 440 -24.38 29.48 5.46
CA LEU A 440 -24.99 29.79 4.17
C LEU A 440 -24.87 28.62 3.19
N THR A 441 -23.69 27.96 3.15
CA THR A 441 -23.48 26.76 2.35
C THR A 441 -24.45 25.66 2.77
N GLY A 442 -24.66 25.45 4.08
CA GLY A 442 -25.62 24.51 4.61
C GLY A 442 -27.07 24.80 4.23
N ILE A 443 -27.49 26.07 4.21
CA ILE A 443 -28.82 26.48 3.72
C ILE A 443 -28.96 26.14 2.23
N LEU A 444 -28.00 26.56 1.41
CA LEU A 444 -28.02 26.32 -0.03
C LEU A 444 -27.93 24.83 -0.38
N MET A 445 -27.18 24.05 0.39
CA MET A 445 -27.14 22.59 0.29
C MET A 445 -28.50 21.96 0.64
N LYS A 446 -29.24 22.51 1.62
CA LYS A 446 -30.62 22.05 1.91
C LYS A 446 -31.59 22.43 0.80
N GLU A 447 -31.54 23.66 0.30
CA GLU A 447 -32.40 24.14 -0.78
C GLU A 447 -32.16 23.36 -2.08
N THR A 448 -30.90 23.07 -2.40
CA THR A 448 -30.51 22.25 -3.55
C THR A 448 -30.61 20.74 -3.27
N ARG A 449 -31.06 20.32 -2.07
CA ARG A 449 -31.16 18.90 -1.64
C ARG A 449 -29.84 18.11 -1.78
N GLY A 450 -28.71 18.79 -1.65
CA GLY A 450 -27.36 18.25 -1.81
C GLY A 450 -26.96 17.94 -3.25
N LEU A 451 -27.69 18.52 -4.23
CA LEU A 451 -27.43 18.36 -5.65
C LEU A 451 -26.37 19.34 -6.17
N ALA A 452 -26.14 20.45 -5.48
CA ALA A 452 -25.04 21.35 -5.82
C ALA A 452 -23.72 20.85 -5.22
N ASP A 453 -22.61 21.28 -5.83
CA ASP A 453 -21.27 21.02 -5.31
C ASP A 453 -20.94 22.03 -4.19
N PRO A 454 -20.55 21.59 -2.97
CA PRO A 454 -20.27 22.48 -1.85
C PRO A 454 -19.14 23.47 -2.12
N GLN A 455 -18.08 23.05 -2.82
CA GLN A 455 -16.94 23.92 -3.13
C GLN A 455 -17.37 25.02 -4.12
N THR A 456 -18.13 24.66 -5.14
CA THR A 456 -18.72 25.59 -6.10
C THR A 456 -19.67 26.58 -5.41
N ILE A 457 -20.51 26.14 -4.48
CA ILE A 457 -21.37 27.04 -3.69
C ILE A 457 -20.53 28.04 -2.89
N LYS A 458 -19.53 27.56 -2.13
CA LYS A 458 -18.63 28.41 -1.35
C LYS A 458 -17.95 29.44 -2.23
N GLN A 459 -17.45 29.03 -3.40
CA GLN A 459 -16.84 29.92 -4.38
C GLN A 459 -17.84 30.99 -4.86
N LEU A 460 -19.04 30.59 -5.27
CA LEU A 460 -20.05 31.52 -5.80
C LEU A 460 -20.59 32.49 -4.75
N ILE A 461 -20.70 32.10 -3.47
CA ILE A 461 -21.04 33.02 -2.37
C ILE A 461 -19.96 34.09 -2.23
N LYS A 462 -18.69 33.68 -2.26
CA LYS A 462 -17.55 34.61 -2.18
C LYS A 462 -17.53 35.56 -3.39
N GLU A 463 -17.75 35.05 -4.60
CA GLU A 463 -17.88 35.87 -5.81
C GLU A 463 -19.03 36.89 -5.68
N GLU A 464 -20.21 36.47 -5.25
CA GLU A 464 -21.39 37.36 -5.16
C GLU A 464 -21.22 38.45 -4.10
N LEU A 465 -20.47 38.16 -3.02
CA LEU A 465 -20.17 39.11 -1.95
C LEU A 465 -18.86 39.89 -2.19
N ASN A 466 -18.14 39.65 -3.30
CA ASN A 466 -16.81 40.19 -3.60
C ASN A 466 -15.80 39.96 -2.46
N ILE A 467 -15.81 38.77 -1.88
CA ILE A 467 -14.89 38.36 -0.80
C ILE A 467 -13.71 37.62 -1.44
N ASN A 468 -12.51 38.15 -1.29
CA ASN A 468 -11.28 37.55 -1.81
C ASN A 468 -10.28 37.40 -0.65
N ILE A 469 -10.24 36.24 -0.01
CA ILE A 469 -9.43 36.04 1.20
C ILE A 469 -8.07 35.47 0.86
N VAL A 470 -7.03 36.17 1.29
CA VAL A 470 -5.65 35.68 1.24
C VAL A 470 -5.18 35.32 2.65
N TYR A 471 -4.79 34.07 2.82
CA TYR A 471 -4.15 33.60 4.05
C TYR A 471 -2.64 33.83 3.94
N VAL A 472 -2.06 34.52 4.92
CA VAL A 472 -0.62 34.70 5.07
C VAL A 472 -0.16 33.79 6.20
N LEU A 473 0.53 32.71 5.85
CA LEU A 473 1.10 31.75 6.77
C LEU A 473 2.56 32.10 7.04
N SER A 474 2.91 32.30 8.31
CA SER A 474 4.29 32.59 8.72
C SER A 474 5.00 31.31 9.16
N MET A 475 6.16 31.05 8.55
CA MET A 475 7.16 30.08 8.99
C MET A 475 8.32 30.74 9.76
N GLY A 476 8.21 32.04 10.06
CA GLY A 476 9.28 32.81 10.70
C GLY A 476 10.29 33.41 9.71
N GLY A 477 11.56 33.42 10.11
CA GLY A 477 12.65 34.03 9.34
C GLY A 477 12.70 35.55 9.39
N THR A 478 13.65 36.13 8.67
CA THR A 478 13.95 37.57 8.73
C THR A 478 12.77 38.46 8.32
N ILE A 479 11.90 38.00 7.42
CA ILE A 479 10.72 38.76 6.96
C ILE A 479 9.72 39.07 8.09
N SER A 480 9.66 38.23 9.12
CA SER A 480 8.82 38.43 10.31
C SER A 480 9.63 38.75 11.56
N ALA A 481 10.94 39.01 11.47
CA ALA A 481 11.82 39.15 12.64
C ALA A 481 11.81 40.55 13.29
N LEU A 482 12.20 40.61 14.56
CA LEU A 482 12.38 41.85 15.33
C LEU A 482 13.87 42.12 15.57
N ILE A 483 14.30 43.37 15.43
CA ILE A 483 15.63 43.79 15.88
C ILE A 483 15.54 44.22 17.35
N LYS A 484 16.20 43.50 18.24
CA LYS A 484 16.28 43.85 19.66
C LYS A 484 17.74 43.90 20.10
N LYS A 485 18.20 45.07 20.55
CA LYS A 485 19.61 45.33 20.95
C LYS A 485 20.67 44.94 19.90
N GLY A 486 20.32 44.94 18.62
CA GLY A 486 21.24 44.61 17.52
C GLY A 486 21.25 43.14 17.10
N GLU A 487 20.50 42.28 17.77
CA GLU A 487 20.28 40.88 17.39
C GLU A 487 18.91 40.72 16.71
N ILE A 488 18.84 39.81 15.74
CA ILE A 488 17.60 39.45 15.03
C ILE A 488 16.94 38.32 15.83
N GLU A 489 15.83 38.63 16.52
CA GLU A 489 15.00 37.61 17.16
C GLU A 489 13.95 37.15 16.13
N ALA A 490 13.73 35.83 16.02
CA ALA A 490 12.64 35.29 15.22
C ALA A 490 11.33 35.90 15.70
N GLY A 491 10.49 36.36 14.77
CA GLY A 491 9.33 37.16 15.13
C GLY A 491 8.00 36.56 14.69
N HIS A 492 6.94 37.08 15.31
CA HIS A 492 5.58 36.56 15.25
C HIS A 492 4.80 37.06 14.02
N ALA A 493 3.77 36.32 13.60
CA ALA A 493 2.91 36.71 12.48
C ALA A 493 2.25 38.10 12.65
N GLU A 494 2.14 38.59 13.88
CA GLU A 494 1.67 39.95 14.20
C GLU A 494 2.52 41.06 13.54
N ILE A 495 3.80 40.80 13.24
CA ILE A 495 4.65 41.77 12.56
C ILE A 495 4.26 41.87 11.08
N LEU A 496 3.85 40.76 10.47
CA LEU A 496 3.47 40.72 9.06
C LEU A 496 2.22 41.57 8.77
N SER A 497 1.30 41.71 9.73
CA SER A 497 0.14 42.61 9.56
C SER A 497 0.57 44.08 9.46
N THR A 498 1.60 44.49 10.20
CA THR A 498 2.14 45.86 10.14
C THR A 498 2.81 46.22 8.81
N LEU A 499 3.11 45.23 7.97
CA LEU A 499 3.79 45.39 6.69
C LEU A 499 2.85 45.67 5.51
N VAL A 500 1.52 45.58 5.69
CA VAL A 500 0.55 45.74 4.60
C VAL A 500 0.26 47.22 4.31
N LYS A 501 0.37 47.65 3.03
CA LYS A 501 0.24 49.06 2.62
C LYS A 501 -1.18 49.65 2.71
N ASN A 502 -2.23 48.84 2.62
CA ASN A 502 -3.62 49.30 2.44
C ASN A 502 -4.58 48.71 3.51
N GLN A 503 -4.92 49.50 4.53
CA GLN A 503 -5.86 49.10 5.61
C GLN A 503 -7.26 48.67 5.12
N GLN A 504 -7.69 49.10 3.93
CA GLN A 504 -9.01 48.69 3.37
C GLN A 504 -9.05 47.23 2.88
N ASN A 505 -7.91 46.65 2.49
CA ASN A 505 -7.80 45.24 2.10
C ASN A 505 -7.44 44.32 3.27
N GLU A 506 -7.01 44.89 4.40
CA GLU A 506 -6.61 44.16 5.62
C GLU A 506 -7.74 43.25 6.14
N LYS A 507 -9.00 43.66 5.98
CA LYS A 507 -10.17 42.82 6.34
C LYS A 507 -10.26 41.49 5.58
N TYR A 508 -9.58 41.35 4.44
CA TYR A 508 -9.56 40.11 3.65
C TYR A 508 -8.22 39.37 3.72
N ILE A 509 -7.29 39.83 4.56
CA ILE A 509 -6.01 39.16 4.78
C ILE A 509 -6.06 38.48 6.16
N ARG A 510 -5.67 37.21 6.23
CA ARG A 510 -5.63 36.45 7.49
C ARG A 510 -4.20 36.04 7.79
N PHE A 511 -3.66 36.53 8.89
CA PHE A 511 -2.32 36.16 9.34
C PHE A 511 -2.42 35.01 10.32
N GLU A 512 -1.68 33.94 10.05
CA GLU A 512 -1.58 32.78 10.93
C GLU A 512 -0.12 32.37 11.05
N THR A 513 0.29 31.94 12.24
CA THR A 513 1.60 31.34 12.46
C THR A 513 1.45 29.83 12.37
N VAL A 514 2.30 29.17 11.57
CA VAL A 514 2.27 27.71 11.41
C VAL A 514 2.87 27.01 12.62
N SER A 515 3.82 27.65 13.30
CA SER A 515 4.44 27.17 14.54
C SER A 515 4.13 28.08 15.72
N SER A 516 4.02 27.52 16.93
CA SER A 516 3.89 28.29 18.18
C SER A 516 5.20 28.98 18.57
N GLU A 517 6.32 28.56 18.00
CA GLU A 517 7.66 29.05 18.30
C GLU A 517 8.21 29.86 17.12
N ALA A 518 9.03 30.86 17.44
CA ALA A 518 9.64 31.69 16.44
C ALA A 518 10.84 30.95 15.82
N LEU A 519 10.63 30.36 14.64
CA LEU A 519 11.62 29.52 13.95
C LEU A 519 12.60 30.36 13.13
N LEU A 520 13.89 30.03 13.27
CA LEU A 520 14.92 30.43 12.32
C LEU A 520 14.89 29.51 11.10
N SER A 521 15.29 30.03 9.92
CA SER A 521 15.15 29.29 8.66
C SER A 521 15.99 28.01 8.66
N GLU A 522 17.16 28.07 9.27
CA GLU A 522 18.13 26.99 9.40
C GLU A 522 17.74 25.91 10.43
N GLU A 523 16.73 26.18 11.25
CA GLU A 523 16.23 25.26 12.30
C GLU A 523 15.01 24.45 11.84
N ILE A 524 14.60 24.58 10.57
CA ILE A 524 13.43 23.84 10.06
C ILE A 524 13.67 22.33 10.13
N GLU A 525 12.75 21.64 10.80
CA GLU A 525 12.71 20.18 10.91
C GLU A 525 11.55 19.58 10.10
N PRO A 526 11.55 18.25 9.85
CA PRO A 526 10.43 17.54 9.20
C PRO A 526 9.06 17.86 9.82
N ALA A 527 8.98 18.05 11.14
CA ALA A 527 7.75 18.39 11.85
C ALA A 527 7.19 19.76 11.43
N ASP A 528 8.04 20.72 11.07
CA ASP A 528 7.58 22.05 10.67
C ASP A 528 7.06 22.07 9.22
N TRP A 529 7.68 21.29 8.33
CA TRP A 529 7.09 21.02 7.01
C TRP A 529 5.75 20.28 7.13
N ALA A 530 5.62 19.32 8.04
CA ALA A 530 4.36 18.63 8.29
C ALA A 530 3.24 19.61 8.70
N LYS A 531 3.50 20.50 9.67
CA LYS A 531 2.55 21.54 10.09
C LYS A 531 2.18 22.47 8.94
N LEU A 532 3.17 22.88 8.13
CA LEU A 532 2.95 23.74 6.97
C LEU A 532 2.04 23.08 5.92
N ILE A 533 2.34 21.82 5.57
CA ILE A 533 1.55 21.05 4.60
C ILE A 533 0.12 20.89 5.11
N THR A 534 -0.07 20.52 6.38
CA THR A 534 -1.41 20.42 6.99
C THR A 534 -2.15 21.76 6.96
N ALA A 535 -1.50 22.87 7.32
CA ALA A 535 -2.12 24.19 7.28
C ALA A 535 -2.59 24.57 5.87
N ILE A 536 -1.78 24.29 4.84
CA ILE A 536 -2.16 24.51 3.44
C ILE A 536 -3.37 23.65 3.05
N CYS A 537 -3.33 22.35 3.35
CA CYS A 537 -4.44 21.42 3.10
C CYS A 537 -5.74 21.90 3.75
N GLU A 538 -5.70 22.34 5.01
CA GLU A 538 -6.87 22.86 5.72
C GLU A 538 -7.45 24.09 5.04
N LYS A 539 -6.62 25.03 4.58
CA LYS A 539 -7.10 26.25 3.89
C LYS A 539 -7.72 25.91 2.54
N ILE A 540 -7.12 24.99 1.78
CA ILE A 540 -7.69 24.53 0.52
C ILE A 540 -9.02 23.79 0.76
N ALA A 541 -9.04 22.84 1.68
CA ALA A 541 -10.21 22.00 1.98
C ALA A 541 -11.39 22.81 2.54
N SER A 542 -11.12 23.85 3.33
CA SER A 542 -12.15 24.75 3.86
C SER A 542 -12.91 25.49 2.75
N GLY A 543 -12.28 25.69 1.58
CA GLY A 543 -12.83 26.47 0.48
C GLY A 543 -12.98 27.96 0.80
N THR A 544 -12.41 28.45 1.90
CA THR A 544 -12.45 29.88 2.27
C THR A 544 -11.37 30.67 1.56
N ALA A 545 -10.20 30.07 1.32
CA ALA A 545 -9.07 30.71 0.68
C ALA A 545 -9.35 31.03 -0.80
N ASN A 546 -8.84 32.17 -1.25
CA ASN A 546 -8.71 32.54 -2.65
C ASN A 546 -7.24 32.63 -3.08
N GLY A 547 -6.32 32.73 -2.12
CA GLY A 547 -4.88 32.62 -2.30
C GLY A 547 -4.19 32.36 -0.96
N ILE A 548 -3.00 31.78 -1.01
CA ILE A 548 -2.18 31.49 0.16
C ILE A 548 -0.81 32.11 -0.06
N VAL A 549 -0.32 32.87 0.91
CA VAL A 549 1.02 33.46 0.92
C VAL A 549 1.84 32.85 2.03
N LEU A 550 3.03 32.35 1.73
CA LEU A 550 3.95 31.76 2.70
C LEU A 550 5.10 32.73 2.95
N ALA A 551 5.13 33.33 4.14
CA ALA A 551 6.26 34.13 4.59
C ALA A 551 7.32 33.20 5.21
N HIS A 552 8.50 33.14 4.59
CA HIS A 552 9.55 32.17 4.91
C HIS A 552 10.92 32.85 5.05
N GLY A 553 11.87 32.16 5.68
CA GLY A 553 13.28 32.57 5.68
C GLY A 553 13.98 32.27 4.36
N THR A 554 15.05 33.01 4.05
CA THR A 554 15.75 32.89 2.76
C THR A 554 16.59 31.62 2.63
N ASP A 555 17.17 31.13 3.73
CA ASP A 555 18.17 30.06 3.69
C ASP A 555 17.60 28.70 3.26
N THR A 556 16.37 28.38 3.67
CA THR A 556 15.73 27.08 3.39
C THR A 556 14.56 27.19 2.41
N LEU A 557 14.25 28.39 1.90
CA LEU A 557 13.19 28.57 0.89
C LEU A 557 13.46 27.74 -0.38
N VAL A 558 14.73 27.52 -0.74
CA VAL A 558 15.14 26.68 -1.87
C VAL A 558 14.75 25.20 -1.75
N TYR A 559 14.43 24.72 -0.53
CA TYR A 559 13.88 23.38 -0.29
C TYR A 559 12.36 23.41 -0.12
N THR A 560 11.84 24.40 0.63
CA THR A 560 10.40 24.51 0.90
C THR A 560 9.60 24.83 -0.36
N ALA A 561 10.06 25.75 -1.21
CA ALA A 561 9.36 26.12 -2.44
C ALA A 561 9.13 24.93 -3.39
N PRO A 562 10.15 24.13 -3.77
CA PRO A 562 9.91 22.96 -4.61
C PRO A 562 9.09 21.87 -3.91
N LEU A 563 9.20 21.71 -2.58
CA LEU A 563 8.37 20.75 -1.83
C LEU A 563 6.87 21.10 -1.96
N ILE A 564 6.54 22.37 -1.77
CA ILE A 564 5.16 22.87 -1.95
C ILE A 564 4.71 22.73 -3.40
N TYR A 565 5.58 22.99 -4.38
CA TYR A 565 5.24 22.73 -5.78
C TYR A 565 4.92 21.26 -6.02
N TRP A 566 5.79 20.33 -5.61
CA TRP A 566 5.56 18.90 -5.87
C TRP A 566 4.27 18.38 -5.25
N LEU A 567 3.86 18.92 -4.11
CA LEU A 567 2.62 18.51 -3.45
C LEU A 567 1.38 19.21 -4.03
N PHE A 568 1.48 20.49 -4.44
CA PHE A 568 0.33 21.37 -4.67
C PHE A 568 0.34 22.08 -6.05
N ALA A 569 1.08 21.59 -7.05
CA ALA A 569 1.18 22.24 -8.36
C ALA A 569 -0.16 22.41 -9.11
N ASP A 570 -1.16 21.59 -8.78
CA ASP A 570 -2.54 21.62 -9.29
C ASP A 570 -3.54 22.19 -8.27
N SER A 571 -3.05 22.90 -7.24
CA SER A 571 -3.89 23.54 -6.22
C SER A 571 -4.94 24.47 -6.86
N PRO A 572 -6.21 24.40 -6.41
CA PRO A 572 -7.30 25.24 -6.93
C PRO A 572 -7.24 26.71 -6.49
N VAL A 573 -6.20 27.07 -5.71
CA VAL A 573 -5.87 28.44 -5.30
C VAL A 573 -4.37 28.66 -5.48
N PRO A 574 -3.91 29.88 -5.82
CA PRO A 574 -2.49 30.17 -5.94
C PRO A 574 -1.80 30.12 -4.57
N ILE A 575 -0.60 29.54 -4.53
CA ILE A 575 0.29 29.54 -3.36
C ILE A 575 1.53 30.36 -3.71
N VAL A 576 1.81 31.42 -2.96
CA VAL A 576 2.91 32.36 -3.24
C VAL A 576 3.87 32.42 -2.07
N LEU A 577 5.10 31.96 -2.25
CA LEU A 577 6.14 32.03 -1.24
C LEU A 577 6.94 33.34 -1.36
N THR A 578 7.35 33.90 -0.23
CA THR A 578 8.16 35.12 -0.17
C THR A 578 9.10 35.10 1.02
N ALA A 579 10.17 35.89 0.93
CA ALA A 579 11.16 36.05 2.00
C ALA A 579 11.73 37.48 2.00
N SER A 580 12.63 37.78 2.94
CA SER A 580 13.34 39.07 3.01
C SER A 580 14.75 38.86 3.52
N ASN A 581 15.74 39.60 2.99
CA ASN A 581 17.09 39.63 3.56
C ASN A 581 17.20 40.55 4.77
N THR A 582 16.36 41.57 4.83
CA THR A 582 16.38 42.59 5.88
C THR A 582 15.13 42.50 6.74
N PRO A 583 15.27 42.59 8.07
CA PRO A 583 14.11 42.55 8.96
C PRO A 583 13.29 43.83 8.85
N PRO A 584 11.99 43.79 9.17
CA PRO A 584 11.16 44.97 9.31
C PRO A 584 11.79 46.07 10.17
N ASN A 585 12.12 47.22 9.57
CA ASN A 585 12.62 48.37 10.33
C ASN A 585 11.46 49.18 10.91
N HIS A 586 11.13 48.95 12.19
CA HIS A 586 10.05 49.64 12.90
C HIS A 586 10.27 51.14 13.13
N HIS A 587 11.48 51.67 12.88
CA HIS A 587 11.79 53.09 13.01
C HIS A 587 11.68 53.88 11.70
N ALA A 588 11.39 53.22 10.56
CA ALA A 588 11.19 53.90 9.29
C ALA A 588 9.78 54.51 9.21
N GLU A 589 9.67 55.74 8.67
CA GLU A 589 8.38 56.45 8.50
C GLU A 589 7.36 55.68 7.65
N ASN A 590 7.79 54.70 6.85
CA ASN A 590 6.94 53.82 6.06
C ASN A 590 7.46 52.37 6.04
N ILE A 591 7.08 51.58 7.06
CA ILE A 591 7.54 50.19 7.25
C ILE A 591 7.19 49.33 6.02
N ALA A 592 6.08 49.60 5.33
CA ALA A 592 5.67 48.85 4.15
C ALA A 592 6.53 49.12 2.88
N GLU A 593 7.49 50.06 2.93
CA GLU A 593 8.43 50.34 1.84
C GLU A 593 9.82 49.73 2.02
N ASN A 594 10.06 49.06 3.16
CA ASN A 594 11.23 48.20 3.32
C ASN A 594 11.11 46.93 2.45
N GLU A 595 12.20 46.18 2.30
CA GLU A 595 12.26 44.96 1.47
C GLU A 595 11.19 43.94 1.90
N ALA A 596 11.08 43.66 3.20
CA ALA A 596 10.10 42.73 3.76
C ALA A 596 8.66 43.12 3.38
N GLY A 597 8.31 44.40 3.52
CA GLY A 597 7.02 44.94 3.15
C GLY A 597 6.79 44.88 1.64
N LYS A 598 7.77 45.26 0.83
CA LYS A 598 7.67 45.18 -0.65
C LYS A 598 7.43 43.75 -1.12
N ASN A 599 8.20 42.79 -0.62
CA ASN A 599 8.09 41.39 -1.01
C ASN A 599 6.75 40.79 -0.55
N LEU A 600 6.34 41.05 0.70
CA LEU A 600 5.06 40.57 1.23
C LEU A 600 3.86 41.15 0.45
N ASN A 601 3.83 42.46 0.21
CA ASN A 601 2.73 43.07 -0.54
C ASN A 601 2.71 42.57 -2.00
N ALA A 602 3.87 42.37 -2.64
CA ALA A 602 3.94 41.80 -3.98
C ALA A 602 3.40 40.37 -4.01
N ALA A 603 3.72 39.54 -3.01
CA ALA A 603 3.19 38.19 -2.88
C ALA A 603 1.68 38.17 -2.66
N ILE A 604 1.16 39.04 -1.80
CA ILE A 604 -0.28 39.19 -1.56
C ILE A 604 -1.00 39.62 -2.84
N ASN A 605 -0.47 40.60 -3.56
CA ASN A 605 -1.05 41.05 -4.83
C ASN A 605 -1.06 39.92 -5.86
N LEU A 606 0.04 39.18 -6.01
CA LEU A 606 0.10 38.05 -6.93
C LEU A 606 -0.91 36.95 -6.56
N ALA A 607 -1.10 36.68 -5.27
CA ALA A 607 -2.10 35.74 -4.78
C ALA A 607 -3.55 36.20 -5.06
N HIS A 608 -3.80 37.50 -5.23
CA HIS A 608 -5.10 38.02 -5.68
C HIS A 608 -5.27 37.93 -7.20
N GLU A 609 -4.18 38.08 -7.96
CA GLU A 609 -4.20 38.12 -9.43
C GLU A 609 -4.27 36.74 -10.08
N LYS A 610 -3.66 35.73 -9.45
CA LYS A 610 -3.59 34.36 -9.98
C LYS A 610 -4.76 33.51 -9.48
N THR A 611 -5.07 32.46 -10.22
CA THR A 611 -6.16 31.52 -9.90
C THR A 611 -5.65 30.16 -9.43
N GLU A 612 -4.44 29.77 -9.86
CA GLU A 612 -3.83 28.46 -9.55
C GLU A 612 -2.30 28.54 -9.65
N GLY A 613 -1.62 27.51 -9.14
CA GLY A 613 -0.17 27.33 -9.23
C GLY A 613 0.61 27.78 -8.00
N VAL A 614 1.91 27.46 -8.01
CA VAL A 614 2.87 27.79 -6.95
C VAL A 614 3.93 28.75 -7.48
N TYR A 615 4.16 29.84 -6.77
CA TYR A 615 5.02 30.95 -7.19
C TYR A 615 5.97 31.34 -6.07
N VAL A 616 7.13 31.89 -6.42
CA VAL A 616 8.02 32.58 -5.48
C VAL A 616 8.13 34.04 -5.89
N VAL A 617 7.95 34.96 -4.94
CA VAL A 617 8.11 36.40 -5.17
C VAL A 617 9.24 36.92 -4.29
N PHE A 618 10.21 37.58 -4.90
CA PHE A 618 11.33 38.18 -4.18
C PHE A 618 11.92 39.34 -4.97
N ASN A 619 12.11 40.49 -4.31
CA ASN A 619 12.67 41.71 -4.90
C ASN A 619 12.02 42.16 -6.22
N GLY A 620 10.71 41.95 -6.36
CA GLY A 620 9.92 42.33 -7.54
C GLY A 620 9.97 41.32 -8.68
N GLU A 621 10.70 40.22 -8.55
CA GLU A 621 10.71 39.12 -9.53
C GLU A 621 9.73 38.01 -9.12
N ILE A 622 9.12 37.38 -10.13
CA ILE A 622 8.29 36.19 -9.98
C ILE A 622 9.10 35.00 -10.51
N LEU A 623 9.45 34.09 -9.61
CA LEU A 623 10.37 32.98 -9.84
C LEU A 623 9.64 31.64 -9.70
N SER A 624 10.09 30.65 -10.47
CA SER A 624 9.58 29.29 -10.33
C SER A 624 9.98 28.72 -8.96
N PRO A 625 9.11 27.94 -8.29
CA PRO A 625 9.50 27.21 -7.09
C PRO A 625 10.55 26.12 -7.37
N LEU A 626 10.63 25.62 -8.60
CA LEU A 626 11.60 24.61 -9.00
C LEU A 626 12.95 25.24 -9.36
N ASN A 627 14.02 24.51 -9.05
CA ASN A 627 15.41 24.90 -9.32
C ASN A 627 15.80 26.28 -8.76
N LEU A 628 15.16 26.68 -7.67
CA LEU A 628 15.42 27.94 -6.99
C LEU A 628 16.79 27.90 -6.30
N LYS A 629 17.58 28.97 -6.45
CA LYS A 629 18.88 29.14 -5.80
C LYS A 629 19.04 30.56 -5.27
N PHE A 630 19.61 30.69 -4.08
CA PHE A 630 19.93 31.98 -3.48
C PHE A 630 21.37 32.39 -3.80
N LEU A 631 21.57 33.55 -4.43
CA LEU A 631 22.88 34.03 -4.88
C LEU A 631 23.26 35.36 -4.23
N LYS A 632 24.29 35.31 -3.36
CA LYS A 632 24.87 36.52 -2.76
C LYS A 632 25.52 37.44 -3.80
N SER A 633 26.13 36.87 -4.84
CA SER A 633 26.77 37.62 -5.93
C SER A 633 25.78 38.38 -6.83
N SER A 634 24.49 38.02 -6.79
CA SER A 634 23.42 38.67 -7.56
C SER A 634 22.61 39.63 -6.69
N GLY A 635 23.30 40.37 -5.81
CA GLY A 635 22.66 41.33 -4.91
C GLY A 635 21.77 40.69 -3.84
N ASN A 636 22.12 39.49 -3.36
CA ASN A 636 21.32 38.70 -2.41
C ASN A 636 19.90 38.39 -2.94
N SER A 637 19.80 37.84 -4.15
CA SER A 637 18.51 37.49 -4.77
C SER A 637 18.41 36.01 -5.11
N PHE A 638 17.19 35.55 -5.37
CA PHE A 638 16.92 34.22 -5.90
C PHE A 638 16.98 34.19 -7.43
N VAL A 639 17.38 33.05 -7.99
CA VAL A 639 17.33 32.78 -9.44
C VAL A 639 16.87 31.34 -9.68
N ASN A 640 16.26 31.07 -10.85
CA ASN A 640 16.03 29.70 -11.31
C ASN A 640 17.23 29.21 -12.13
N ARG A 641 17.82 28.08 -11.72
CA ARG A 641 18.92 27.40 -12.44
C ARG A 641 18.39 26.29 -13.33
N ASN A 642 19.19 25.87 -14.32
CA ASN A 642 18.86 24.71 -15.17
C ASN A 642 17.47 24.75 -15.82
N MET A 643 16.90 25.93 -16.02
CA MET A 643 15.54 26.09 -16.47
C MET A 643 15.48 27.26 -17.44
N ASN A 644 14.97 27.00 -18.64
CA ASN A 644 14.82 28.04 -19.67
C ASN A 644 13.50 28.79 -19.52
N THR A 645 12.47 28.09 -19.05
CA THR A 645 11.11 28.63 -18.87
C THR A 645 10.63 28.34 -17.46
N PRO A 646 10.28 29.37 -16.66
CA PRO A 646 9.73 29.18 -15.33
C PRO A 646 8.47 28.30 -15.33
N ILE A 647 8.41 27.33 -14.41
CA ILE A 647 7.27 26.43 -14.23
C ILE A 647 6.52 26.83 -12.96
N PHE A 648 5.20 27.02 -13.05
CA PHE A 648 4.36 27.45 -11.91
C PHE A 648 3.17 26.53 -11.66
N THR A 649 2.73 25.78 -12.66
CA THR A 649 1.63 24.80 -12.57
C THR A 649 2.14 23.43 -13.01
N GLY A 650 1.39 22.38 -12.67
CA GLY A 650 1.76 20.98 -12.95
C GLY A 650 0.79 20.02 -12.28
N GLU A 651 1.11 18.73 -12.29
CA GLU A 651 0.37 17.73 -11.51
C GLU A 651 0.98 17.66 -10.10
N GLY A 652 0.18 18.01 -9.08
CA GLY A 652 0.56 17.85 -7.68
C GLY A 652 0.46 16.38 -7.25
N LEU A 653 1.39 15.94 -6.40
CA LEU A 653 1.41 14.58 -5.86
C LEU A 653 0.29 14.33 -4.84
N LEU A 654 -0.21 15.38 -4.18
CA LEU A 654 -1.23 15.26 -3.15
C LEU A 654 -2.64 15.40 -3.74
N THR A 655 -3.37 14.29 -3.84
CA THR A 655 -4.67 14.26 -4.56
C THR A 655 -5.90 14.53 -3.68
N ASP A 656 -5.77 14.46 -2.36
CA ASP A 656 -6.86 14.72 -1.41
C ASP A 656 -6.35 15.66 -0.31
N TYR A 657 -7.11 16.73 -0.03
CA TYR A 657 -6.79 17.72 1.00
C TYR A 657 -7.58 17.49 2.30
N SER A 658 -8.46 16.48 2.34
CA SER A 658 -9.35 16.18 3.47
C SER A 658 -8.78 15.10 4.40
N GLU A 659 -9.01 15.25 5.71
CA GLU A 659 -8.68 14.26 6.76
C GLU A 659 -7.20 13.82 6.85
N MET A 660 -6.24 14.75 6.77
CA MET A 660 -4.81 14.45 6.95
C MET A 660 -4.24 15.05 8.24
N GLU A 661 -3.71 14.20 9.13
CA GLU A 661 -3.14 14.62 10.41
C GLU A 661 -1.65 14.98 10.28
N SER A 662 -1.23 16.10 10.86
CA SER A 662 0.17 16.57 10.86
C SER A 662 1.16 15.51 11.38
N ALA A 663 0.75 14.68 12.35
CA ALA A 663 1.60 13.63 12.91
C ALA A 663 1.98 12.54 11.88
N VAL A 664 1.10 12.29 10.89
CA VAL A 664 1.37 11.32 9.82
C VAL A 664 2.45 11.87 8.88
N PHE A 665 2.29 13.12 8.43
CA PHE A 665 3.30 13.78 7.60
C PHE A 665 4.65 13.88 8.32
N GLU A 666 4.65 14.22 9.60
CA GLU A 666 5.87 14.29 10.42
C GLU A 666 6.58 12.93 10.46
N SER A 667 5.85 11.85 10.71
CA SER A 667 6.41 10.50 10.73
C SER A 667 7.01 10.11 9.37
N LEU A 668 6.33 10.43 8.26
CA LEU A 668 6.80 10.08 6.92
C LEU A 668 8.02 10.90 6.52
N LEU A 669 7.99 12.21 6.73
CA LEU A 669 9.10 13.10 6.43
C LEU A 669 10.33 12.78 7.31
N SER A 670 10.13 12.47 8.59
CA SER A 670 11.23 12.06 9.49
C SER A 670 11.85 10.75 9.03
N ALA A 671 11.03 9.74 8.68
CA ALA A 671 11.54 8.49 8.13
C ALA A 671 12.30 8.70 6.80
N ALA A 672 11.82 9.61 5.95
CA ALA A 672 12.52 9.96 4.70
C ALA A 672 13.89 10.59 4.99
N ALA A 673 13.96 11.52 5.96
CA ALA A 673 15.17 12.19 6.38
C ALA A 673 16.20 11.20 6.97
N GLU A 674 15.77 10.25 7.80
CA GLU A 674 16.63 9.23 8.42
C GLU A 674 17.25 8.27 7.38
N ASN A 675 16.55 8.04 6.26
CA ASN A 675 16.96 7.05 5.25
C ASN A 675 17.73 7.66 4.06
N MET A 676 18.01 8.97 4.07
CA MET A 676 18.71 9.64 2.97
C MET A 676 20.05 10.27 3.36
N LEU A 677 20.94 10.41 2.38
CA LEU A 677 22.20 11.14 2.55
C LEU A 677 22.59 11.91 1.29
N LEU A 678 22.89 13.20 1.45
CA LEU A 678 23.49 14.03 0.41
C LEU A 678 25.01 13.97 0.48
N ILE A 679 25.66 13.62 -0.63
CA ILE A 679 27.12 13.54 -0.74
C ILE A 679 27.60 14.38 -1.91
N LYS A 680 28.35 15.44 -1.60
CA LYS A 680 29.08 16.22 -2.59
C LYS A 680 30.39 15.53 -2.96
N MET A 681 30.60 15.24 -4.24
CA MET A 681 31.82 14.57 -4.68
C MET A 681 33.03 15.52 -4.65
N TYR A 682 34.16 15.08 -4.09
CA TYR A 682 35.42 15.83 -4.15
C TYR A 682 36.61 14.90 -4.41
N PRO A 683 37.72 15.42 -5.00
CA PRO A 683 38.89 14.61 -5.24
C PRO A 683 39.48 14.08 -3.93
N GLY A 684 39.64 12.76 -3.82
CA GLY A 684 40.20 12.11 -2.64
C GLY A 684 39.18 11.53 -1.65
N ILE A 685 37.88 11.63 -1.92
CA ILE A 685 36.87 10.90 -1.14
C ILE A 685 37.14 9.38 -1.21
N ARG A 686 37.42 8.76 -0.07
CA ARG A 686 37.74 7.32 -0.01
C ARG A 686 36.46 6.51 -0.01
N LYS A 687 36.45 5.42 -0.79
CA LYS A 687 35.32 4.49 -0.85
C LYS A 687 34.96 3.91 0.51
N ASP A 688 35.93 3.73 1.40
CA ASP A 688 35.69 3.13 2.73
C ASP A 688 34.73 3.97 3.59
N PHE A 689 34.70 5.30 3.42
CA PHE A 689 33.71 6.15 4.10
C PHE A 689 32.31 5.96 3.52
N LEU A 690 32.20 5.96 2.18
CA LEU A 690 30.94 5.74 1.48
C LEU A 690 30.35 4.35 1.80
N LEU A 691 31.20 3.33 1.86
CA LEU A 691 30.82 1.97 2.23
C LEU A 691 30.39 1.84 3.69
N LYS A 692 30.85 2.73 4.59
CA LYS A 692 30.33 2.76 5.97
C LYS A 692 28.89 3.28 6.01
N CYS A 693 28.58 4.31 5.22
CA CYS A 693 27.22 4.85 5.11
C CYS A 693 26.21 3.76 4.69
N LEU A 694 26.60 2.86 3.79
CA LEU A 694 25.78 1.69 3.41
C LEU A 694 25.43 0.76 4.58
N ASN A 695 26.28 0.68 5.62
CA ASN A 695 26.05 -0.20 6.76
C ASN A 695 25.20 0.45 7.86
N GLU A 696 24.99 1.77 7.80
CA GLU A 696 24.19 2.54 8.78
C GLU A 696 22.68 2.55 8.42
N GLY A 697 22.25 1.75 7.44
CA GLY A 697 20.83 1.62 7.07
C GLY A 697 20.33 2.66 6.05
N ILE A 698 21.18 3.55 5.56
CA ILE A 698 20.83 4.55 4.54
C ILE A 698 20.57 3.85 3.21
N SER A 699 19.37 4.05 2.66
CA SER A 699 18.94 3.47 1.38
C SER A 699 18.96 4.48 0.24
N HIS A 700 18.87 5.79 0.50
CA HIS A 700 18.78 6.82 -0.54
C HIS A 700 20.00 7.75 -0.54
N PHE A 701 20.71 7.83 -1.65
CA PHE A 701 21.90 8.67 -1.79
C PHE A 701 21.69 9.72 -2.87
N PHE A 702 21.80 10.98 -2.49
CA PHE A 702 21.89 12.11 -3.42
C PHE A 702 23.36 12.42 -3.67
N LEU A 703 23.81 12.31 -4.90
CA LEU A 703 25.22 12.52 -5.26
C LEU A 703 25.36 13.75 -6.14
N GLU A 704 26.06 14.78 -5.64
CA GLU A 704 26.44 15.90 -6.49
C GLU A 704 27.71 15.54 -7.27
N LEU A 705 27.51 15.19 -8.54
CA LEU A 705 28.58 14.81 -9.45
C LEU A 705 29.20 16.03 -10.13
N TYR A 706 30.36 15.84 -10.78
CA TYR A 706 31.01 16.94 -11.50
C TYR A 706 30.34 17.19 -12.86
N GLY A 707 30.13 18.47 -13.21
CA GLY A 707 29.57 18.90 -14.50
C GLY A 707 28.33 18.10 -14.89
N ARG A 708 28.34 17.52 -16.09
CA ARG A 708 27.22 16.72 -16.63
C ARG A 708 27.11 15.30 -16.07
N GLY A 709 27.51 15.07 -14.81
CA GLY A 709 27.37 13.76 -14.16
C GLY A 709 28.62 12.88 -14.21
N THR A 710 29.82 13.45 -14.24
CA THR A 710 31.07 12.67 -14.25
C THR A 710 31.54 12.35 -12.81
N ALA A 711 32.17 11.18 -12.64
CA ALA A 711 32.69 10.73 -11.35
C ALA A 711 33.91 9.80 -11.50
N ASN A 712 34.66 9.58 -10.42
CA ASN A 712 35.80 8.66 -10.44
C ASN A 712 35.35 7.19 -10.39
N MET A 713 35.41 6.52 -11.55
CA MET A 713 35.07 5.10 -11.72
C MET A 713 36.30 4.19 -11.92
N ARG A 714 37.53 4.71 -11.72
CA ARG A 714 38.78 3.94 -11.87
C ARG A 714 38.89 2.88 -10.79
N ASN A 715 39.56 1.75 -11.04
CA ASN A 715 39.84 0.77 -9.99
C ASN A 715 40.88 1.32 -8.99
N SER A 716 40.43 1.87 -7.87
CA SER A 716 41.26 2.48 -6.83
C SER A 716 40.51 2.60 -5.51
N LEU A 717 41.18 3.03 -4.43
CA LEU A 717 40.55 3.34 -3.15
C LEU A 717 39.60 4.56 -3.19
N TYR A 718 39.63 5.33 -4.28
CA TYR A 718 38.83 6.54 -4.49
C TYR A 718 37.72 6.34 -5.53
N SER A 719 37.46 5.08 -5.89
CA SER A 719 36.43 4.70 -6.87
C SER A 719 35.04 4.68 -6.25
N LEU A 720 34.04 5.17 -6.99
CA LEU A 720 32.64 4.97 -6.64
C LEU A 720 32.08 3.63 -7.13
N ASN A 721 32.79 2.90 -8.00
CA ASN A 721 32.28 1.67 -8.60
C ASN A 721 31.82 0.65 -7.54
N GLU A 722 32.65 0.40 -6.52
CA GLU A 722 32.30 -0.53 -5.46
C GLU A 722 31.16 -0.04 -4.57
N PHE A 723 31.04 1.28 -4.38
CA PHE A 723 29.95 1.89 -3.62
C PHE A 723 28.62 1.67 -4.32
N PHE A 724 28.52 1.97 -5.62
CA PHE A 724 27.31 1.69 -6.41
C PHE A 724 26.98 0.20 -6.45
N ARG A 725 27.98 -0.66 -6.74
CA ARG A 725 27.76 -2.10 -6.86
C ARG A 725 27.30 -2.75 -5.54
N ARG A 726 27.87 -2.33 -4.40
CA ARG A 726 27.45 -2.84 -3.08
C ARG A 726 26.10 -2.28 -2.67
N GLY A 727 25.87 -0.98 -2.87
CA GLY A 727 24.58 -0.36 -2.59
C GLY A 727 23.46 -0.97 -3.44
N GLY A 728 23.68 -1.21 -4.73
CA GLY A 728 22.70 -1.87 -5.59
C GLY A 728 22.34 -3.30 -5.13
N LYS A 729 23.30 -4.04 -4.55
CA LYS A 729 23.01 -5.35 -3.92
C LYS A 729 22.19 -5.22 -2.62
N GLN A 730 22.31 -4.09 -1.93
CA GLN A 730 21.55 -3.74 -0.74
C GLN A 730 20.27 -2.95 -1.08
N GLN A 731 19.93 -2.84 -2.38
CA GLN A 731 18.77 -2.09 -2.88
C GLN A 731 18.81 -0.58 -2.58
N CYS A 732 20.01 -0.01 -2.39
CA CYS A 732 20.17 1.43 -2.29
C CYS A 732 19.94 2.13 -3.64
N ARG A 733 19.48 3.37 -3.57
CA ARG A 733 19.20 4.26 -4.71
C ARG A 733 20.17 5.41 -4.76
N PHE A 734 20.52 5.81 -5.97
CA PHE A 734 21.52 6.83 -6.22
C PHE A 734 20.97 7.88 -7.19
N TYR A 735 20.50 9.00 -6.65
CA TYR A 735 19.99 10.14 -7.40
C TYR A 735 21.12 11.14 -7.63
N CYS A 736 21.41 11.45 -8.89
CA CYS A 736 22.60 12.23 -9.24
C CYS A 736 22.24 13.61 -9.77
N THR A 737 22.77 14.64 -9.12
CA THR A 737 22.68 16.06 -9.52
C THR A 737 24.07 16.62 -9.82
N SER A 738 24.15 17.89 -10.23
CA SER A 738 25.42 18.54 -10.62
C SER A 738 25.89 19.57 -9.60
N GLN A 739 27.17 19.54 -9.26
CA GLN A 739 27.82 20.58 -8.47
C GLN A 739 27.92 21.93 -9.20
N GLN A 740 27.86 21.92 -10.54
CA GLN A 740 28.00 23.12 -11.36
C GLN A 740 26.64 23.72 -11.72
N GLU A 741 25.54 23.18 -11.16
CA GLU A 741 24.19 23.62 -11.47
C GLU A 741 23.95 23.57 -12.98
N GLU A 742 24.34 22.44 -13.59
CA GLU A 742 24.11 22.09 -14.99
C GLU A 742 23.25 20.82 -15.07
N PRO A 743 22.55 20.56 -16.20
CA PRO A 743 21.80 19.33 -16.37
C PRO A 743 22.71 18.08 -16.37
N VAL A 744 22.31 17.06 -15.62
CA VAL A 744 23.00 15.76 -15.56
C VAL A 744 22.51 14.87 -16.69
N ASP A 745 23.43 14.42 -17.54
CA ASP A 745 23.15 13.58 -18.71
C ASP A 745 24.24 12.51 -18.85
N PHE A 746 23.86 11.26 -18.58
CA PHE A 746 24.78 10.12 -18.59
C PHE A 746 25.13 9.58 -19.99
N SER A 747 24.58 10.15 -21.06
CA SER A 747 24.83 9.69 -22.43
C SER A 747 26.18 10.13 -23.00
N ARG A 748 26.78 11.21 -22.48
CA ARG A 748 27.89 11.91 -23.16
C ARG A 748 29.29 11.41 -22.81
N TYR A 749 29.54 11.09 -21.54
CA TYR A 749 30.89 10.77 -21.05
C TYR A 749 30.99 9.31 -20.60
N VAL A 750 32.13 8.65 -20.89
CA VAL A 750 32.39 7.24 -20.51
C VAL A 750 32.24 7.01 -19.01
N SER A 751 32.73 7.94 -18.18
CA SER A 751 32.59 7.87 -16.72
C SER A 751 31.13 7.97 -16.27
N SER A 752 30.35 8.84 -16.91
CA SER A 752 28.92 9.03 -16.61
C SER A 752 28.08 7.85 -17.05
N HIS A 753 28.40 7.28 -18.22
CA HIS A 753 27.79 6.03 -18.68
C HIS A 753 28.12 4.85 -17.75
N SER A 754 29.31 4.85 -17.14
CA SER A 754 29.69 3.84 -16.14
C SER A 754 28.90 4.01 -14.84
N VAL A 755 28.62 5.25 -14.41
CA VAL A 755 27.74 5.54 -13.26
C VAL A 755 26.32 5.04 -13.55
N TRP A 756 25.78 5.31 -14.75
CA TRP A 756 24.46 4.84 -15.17
C TRP A 756 24.34 3.31 -15.20
N LYS A 757 25.37 2.62 -15.70
CA LYS A 757 25.41 1.15 -15.74
C LYS A 757 25.31 0.49 -14.37
N GLU A 758 25.76 1.17 -13.32
CA GLU A 758 25.65 0.69 -11.94
C GLU A 758 24.29 1.03 -11.29
N GLY A 759 23.33 1.57 -12.06
CA GLY A 759 21.96 1.80 -11.64
C GLY A 759 21.69 3.17 -11.01
N ALA A 760 22.59 4.13 -11.18
CA ALA A 760 22.35 5.51 -10.75
C ALA A 760 21.38 6.23 -11.69
N VAL A 761 20.53 7.09 -11.12
CA VAL A 761 19.49 7.84 -11.82
C VAL A 761 19.96 9.29 -12.02
N PRO A 762 20.07 9.79 -13.26
CA PRO A 762 20.36 11.20 -13.50
C PRO A 762 19.11 12.03 -13.20
N MET A 763 19.20 13.04 -12.34
CA MET A 763 18.06 13.92 -12.03
C MET A 763 17.85 15.04 -13.07
N GLY A 764 18.38 14.85 -14.29
CA GLY A 764 18.19 15.75 -15.43
C GLY A 764 18.51 17.21 -15.09
N ASN A 765 17.51 18.08 -15.26
CA ASN A 765 17.61 19.51 -15.02
C ASN A 765 17.43 19.91 -13.54
N LEU A 766 17.06 18.98 -12.66
CA LEU A 766 16.75 19.34 -11.28
C LEU A 766 18.01 19.76 -10.51
N THR A 767 17.91 20.84 -9.72
CA THR A 767 18.92 21.15 -8.71
C THR A 767 18.86 20.13 -7.57
N THR A 768 19.93 20.04 -6.78
CA THR A 768 20.00 19.17 -5.59
C THR A 768 18.83 19.39 -4.65
N GLU A 769 18.50 20.65 -4.34
CA GLU A 769 17.41 21.01 -3.43
C GLU A 769 16.05 20.59 -3.99
N THR A 770 15.85 20.76 -5.29
CA THR A 770 14.60 20.37 -5.97
C THR A 770 14.41 18.86 -6.02
N ALA A 771 15.49 18.11 -6.25
CA ALA A 771 15.48 16.65 -6.25
C ALA A 771 15.24 16.07 -4.83
N ILE A 772 15.83 16.68 -3.80
CA ILE A 772 15.58 16.29 -2.40
C ILE A 772 14.13 16.60 -2.02
N ALA A 773 13.61 17.76 -2.40
CA ALA A 773 12.22 18.12 -2.15
C ALA A 773 11.24 17.16 -2.86
N LEU A 774 11.56 16.69 -4.07
CA LEU A 774 10.78 15.67 -4.76
C LEU A 774 10.75 14.36 -3.97
N TYR A 775 11.88 13.94 -3.42
CA TYR A 775 11.95 12.73 -2.60
C TYR A 775 11.09 12.84 -1.34
N TYR A 776 11.16 13.97 -0.62
CA TYR A 776 10.26 14.20 0.52
C TYR A 776 8.78 14.18 0.12
N ALA A 777 8.42 14.80 -1.00
CA ALA A 777 7.05 14.79 -1.51
C ALA A 777 6.60 13.37 -1.90
N ALA A 778 7.47 12.60 -2.57
CA ALA A 778 7.22 11.21 -2.92
C ALA A 778 7.07 10.33 -1.68
N SER A 779 7.91 10.50 -0.66
CA SER A 779 7.83 9.75 0.61
C SER A 779 6.52 10.00 1.38
N ILE A 780 5.85 11.13 1.16
CA ILE A 780 4.54 11.40 1.74
C ILE A 780 3.44 10.55 1.06
N VAL A 781 3.52 10.39 -0.26
CA VAL A 781 2.41 9.84 -1.06
C VAL A 781 2.58 8.37 -1.44
N CYS A 782 3.81 7.86 -1.42
CA CYS A 782 4.13 6.49 -1.80
C CYS A 782 4.02 5.52 -0.62
N ASP A 783 3.34 4.40 -0.85
CA ASP A 783 3.27 3.29 0.11
C ASP A 783 4.47 2.33 -0.05
N THR A 784 5.18 2.39 -1.18
CA THR A 784 6.31 1.50 -1.50
C THR A 784 7.52 2.22 -2.10
N GLU A 785 8.72 1.67 -1.86
CA GLU A 785 9.97 2.17 -2.46
C GLU A 785 9.95 2.15 -3.99
N ALA A 786 9.24 1.18 -4.59
CA ALA A 786 9.14 1.09 -6.05
C ALA A 786 8.30 2.23 -6.65
N GLU A 787 7.24 2.67 -5.96
CA GLU A 787 6.46 3.85 -6.35
C GLU A 787 7.30 5.12 -6.22
N LEU A 788 8.04 5.25 -5.11
CA LEU A 788 8.93 6.37 -4.87
C LEU A 788 10.00 6.46 -5.98
N ASP A 789 10.63 5.34 -6.32
CA ASP A 789 11.60 5.24 -7.41
C ASP A 789 10.98 5.67 -8.76
N GLU A 790 9.76 5.20 -9.06
CA GLU A 790 9.06 5.54 -10.31
C GLU A 790 8.75 7.03 -10.39
N ILE A 791 8.33 7.66 -9.29
CA ILE A 791 8.13 9.11 -9.21
C ILE A 791 9.45 9.86 -9.44
N MET A 792 10.50 9.48 -8.72
CA MET A 792 11.83 10.10 -8.84
C MET A 792 12.37 10.00 -10.27
N GLU A 793 12.23 8.84 -10.92
CA GLU A 793 12.65 8.62 -12.31
C GLU A 793 11.76 9.36 -13.32
N THR A 794 10.46 9.49 -13.07
CA THR A 794 9.53 10.16 -13.97
C THR A 794 9.84 11.64 -14.06
N TYR A 795 9.99 12.30 -12.92
CA TYR A 795 10.24 13.74 -12.85
C TYR A 795 11.70 14.13 -13.11
N SER A 796 12.62 13.15 -13.10
CA SER A 796 13.98 13.35 -13.62
C SER A 796 14.05 13.78 -15.09
N LYS A 797 12.95 13.58 -15.85
CA LYS A 797 12.85 13.88 -17.28
C LYS A 797 12.20 15.24 -17.61
N ILE A 798 11.77 16.01 -16.61
CA ILE A 798 11.22 17.35 -16.84
C ILE A 798 12.26 18.19 -17.61
N ASP A 799 11.84 18.76 -18.74
CA ASP A 799 12.65 19.53 -19.70
C ASP A 799 13.68 18.76 -20.55
N THR A 800 13.36 17.53 -20.98
CA THR A 800 14.10 16.85 -22.07
C THR A 800 13.50 17.01 -23.48
N ASN A 801 12.46 17.85 -23.63
CA ASN A 801 11.87 18.20 -24.93
C ASN A 801 12.30 19.59 -25.42
#